data_AF-A0A966FYE8-F1
#
_entry.id   AF-A0A966FYE8-F1
#
_cell.length_a   1.000
_cell.length_b   1.000
_cell.length_c   1.000
_cell.angle_alpha   90.00
_cell.angle_beta   90.00
_cell.angle_gamma   90.00
#
_symmetry.space_group_name_H-M   'P 1'
#
loop_
_entity.id
_entity.type
_entity.pdbx_description
1 polymer ?
#
loop_
_entity_poly.entity_id
_entity_poly.type
_entity_poly.pdbx_seq_one_letter_code
_entity_poly.pdbx_strand_id
1 'polypeptide(L)'
;MFERFTEKAIKVILLAQEEARRLGHNFVGVEFIFLGLIGEATGIAAKVLRQQGITLKNARIEVEKILGRGSGISPEMSPVDIPFTESAKLVLNNAVSIARQLEHESINTEHLLIGIIQEGESTARILQNLQVNPQDLAISLIQYFQQQSSNQLPQTVYVLLYNVGTDNEGIHTITDQEKQTILMFESSADATNFARQLRKQNFPVPSVEGMSVEEIISFCEEVGYDWEFVPEGANKIPPIESRESGNTHEEYLNFLMKALNKVYENPDPKYIYPFFEHNLDKLDESLIIILNNWAKNQLASVETEQAIYIAGNICNFSTLIQQFSLGNIATNLEIAIAGYQVVLTGFNFDAFPEVWADTQDNLASAYQNRIRGNIAENLELSIAAYTEALKVRTFDKFPKDWADTQNNLANTYAKRIRGDKAENLELAIAAYTEALKVRTFDNSPEDWATTQHNLALAYSNRIRGDKAENLELSIATCNEALKVRTIDRIPLGWANTKNTLAGDYADRIKGDKAENLELAIKLYNEVLQVRTYDKFPWGWAGTQVDLANAYAKRIREDKEDNLEKSINYCQEALRFYTFDTHPQQWAATKNNLAISYLDRIKENKEDNLELAIAALIESLKVTTFDEFPQQWAITQLNLGNAFHKRIKGDKVKNLEKAIECYNNALKILTKDNDPLSCLKPADNLGQLYYKQKQWQLAIESYNIAIEAIENIRLEAFNPQRRQEILADRIEIFHRIVLAHLKLNQPEKALEYIERSKGRNLVELMTQKNLQPQGVDQAIIDKLNELKQKVVNEQIRLQHQSINQNRIQDDSLTPYVQDQSYLKEYQQALDTFIRDEINQFDSKFSLTQNGESIGFKDIQSLTDDETCLLQWYITVEKILAFVVSNDGSINYWESSKNDLDIFLDNFKKYGMLYYSKNGKKEWINQLPNLLQTFADTLHINDIIALIPNTCKRLIIIPHYFLHILPIHAFPINENQILQDKYDVQYAPSCQLLQITKQRQLNELTNLFVIQNPTKDLLYNDLEVNIISTLFNQSEIIAKDNATKDTVTTHLKASESHCYHFSCHGGFNQDNPLESALLLANKELLTLGEIFELNLKKSRLVVLSACETGLIDLNSISDEYIGLPSGFLFAGSPSVVSSLWTVSDLSTSFLMMKFYEILLDKTQQISVPVALKQAQYWLQNLTVQEYLNQLNSCQEIVKLMQQKLTTEEFKGLMDMIEDQQYKVKVKGFEPNYKLFENPFYWAAFTAAGI
;
A
#
# COMPACT_ATOMS: atom_id res chain seq x y z
N MET A 1 36.50 -30.45 -12.65
CA MET A 1 37.29 -30.60 -13.90
C MET A 1 37.38 -29.29 -14.67
N PHE A 2 36.32 -28.49 -14.76
CA PHE A 2 36.28 -27.30 -15.63
C PHE A 2 36.76 -25.97 -15.02
N GLU A 3 37.28 -25.95 -13.79
CA GLU A 3 37.73 -24.71 -13.11
C GLU A 3 38.86 -23.95 -13.84
N ARG A 4 39.61 -24.63 -14.72
CA ARG A 4 40.67 -24.03 -15.54
C ARG A 4 40.26 -23.76 -16.99
N PHE A 5 39.01 -24.02 -17.36
CA PHE A 5 38.51 -23.77 -18.72
C PHE A 5 38.03 -22.32 -18.83
N THR A 6 38.33 -21.65 -19.94
CA THR A 6 37.78 -20.31 -20.17
C THR A 6 36.29 -20.38 -20.47
N GLU A 7 35.57 -19.26 -20.30
CA GLU A 7 34.13 -19.18 -20.58
C GLU A 7 33.78 -19.68 -21.99
N LYS A 8 34.62 -19.36 -22.98
CA LYS A 8 34.48 -19.87 -24.36
C LYS A 8 34.66 -21.38 -24.44
N ALA A 9 35.66 -21.93 -23.76
CA ALA A 9 35.88 -23.38 -23.72
C ALA A 9 34.76 -24.13 -22.97
N ILE A 10 34.16 -23.53 -21.93
CA ILE A 10 32.97 -24.06 -21.25
C ILE A 10 31.76 -24.03 -22.19
N LYS A 11 31.57 -22.93 -22.93
CA LYS A 11 30.50 -22.79 -23.92
C LYS A 11 30.59 -23.85 -25.03
N VAL A 12 31.79 -24.19 -25.50
CA VAL A 12 32.01 -25.30 -26.44
C VAL A 12 31.46 -26.62 -25.91
N ILE A 13 31.67 -26.90 -24.63
CA ILE A 13 31.24 -28.15 -23.98
C ILE A 13 29.71 -28.20 -23.85
N LEU A 14 29.08 -27.08 -23.47
CA LEU A 14 27.62 -26.96 -23.42
C LEU A 14 26.98 -27.14 -24.80
N LEU A 15 27.58 -26.54 -25.83
CA LEU A 15 27.12 -26.70 -27.22
C LEU A 15 27.30 -28.14 -27.72
N ALA A 16 28.35 -28.83 -27.29
CA ALA A 16 28.55 -30.25 -27.61
C ALA A 16 27.45 -31.14 -26.99
N GLN A 17 27.09 -30.88 -25.72
CA GLN A 17 25.98 -31.56 -25.04
C GLN A 17 24.64 -31.31 -25.74
N GLU A 18 24.41 -30.07 -26.17
CA GLU A 18 23.20 -29.69 -26.91
C GLU A 18 23.13 -30.36 -28.30
N GLU A 19 24.25 -30.50 -29.01
CA GLU A 19 24.29 -31.23 -30.28
C GLU A 19 24.06 -32.74 -30.12
N ALA A 20 24.60 -33.35 -29.06
CA ALA A 20 24.34 -34.74 -28.73
C ALA A 20 22.85 -34.97 -28.45
N ARG A 21 22.23 -34.08 -27.66
CA ARG A 21 20.78 -34.08 -27.40
C ARG A 21 19.97 -33.92 -28.68
N ARG A 22 20.34 -32.96 -29.55
CA ARG A 22 19.67 -32.69 -30.83
C ARG A 22 19.66 -33.89 -31.77
N LEU A 23 20.75 -34.68 -31.79
CA LEU A 23 20.84 -35.90 -32.60
C LEU A 23 20.36 -37.16 -31.85
N GLY A 24 19.87 -37.03 -30.61
CA GLY A 24 19.27 -38.11 -29.83
C GLY A 24 20.27 -39.09 -29.21
N HIS A 25 21.52 -38.68 -29.00
CA HIS A 25 22.60 -39.51 -28.44
C HIS A 25 22.76 -39.28 -26.93
N ASN A 26 22.72 -40.36 -26.15
CA ASN A 26 22.81 -40.34 -24.68
C ASN A 26 24.25 -40.24 -24.13
N PHE A 27 25.22 -39.89 -24.97
CA PHE A 27 26.60 -39.60 -24.60
C PHE A 27 27.19 -38.53 -25.51
N VAL A 28 28.18 -37.78 -25.01
CA VAL A 28 28.93 -36.79 -25.79
C VAL A 28 30.27 -37.38 -26.23
N GLY A 29 30.35 -37.73 -27.52
CA GLY A 29 31.57 -38.09 -28.23
C GLY A 29 32.41 -36.90 -28.73
N VAL A 30 33.59 -37.19 -29.26
CA VAL A 30 34.56 -36.18 -29.75
C VAL A 30 33.99 -35.35 -30.91
N GLU A 31 33.11 -35.96 -31.71
CA GLU A 31 32.42 -35.35 -32.84
C GLU A 31 31.50 -34.21 -32.41
N PHE A 32 30.88 -34.35 -31.24
CA PHE A 32 30.03 -33.30 -30.68
C PHE A 32 30.86 -32.16 -30.09
N ILE A 33 32.02 -32.46 -29.48
CA ILE A 33 32.98 -31.41 -29.05
C ILE A 33 33.47 -30.64 -30.27
N PHE A 34 33.74 -31.34 -31.38
CA PHE A 34 34.10 -30.70 -32.65
C PHE A 34 33.00 -29.78 -33.19
N LEU A 35 31.72 -30.21 -33.15
CA LEU A 35 30.60 -29.33 -33.50
C LEU A 35 30.46 -28.15 -32.53
N GLY A 36 30.70 -28.37 -31.24
CA GLY A 36 30.72 -27.33 -30.21
C GLY A 36 31.79 -26.27 -30.47
N LEU A 37 32.99 -26.66 -30.92
CA LEU A 37 34.06 -25.75 -31.30
C LEU A 37 33.65 -24.84 -32.46
N ILE A 38 33.00 -25.40 -33.47
CA ILE A 38 32.53 -24.62 -34.63
C ILE A 38 31.36 -23.71 -34.22
N GLY A 39 30.46 -24.21 -33.36
CA GLY A 39 29.27 -23.50 -32.89
C GLY A 39 29.56 -22.34 -31.94
N GLU A 40 30.68 -22.38 -31.20
CA GLU A 40 31.10 -21.27 -30.34
C GLU A 40 31.48 -20.02 -31.16
N ALA A 41 31.87 -20.21 -32.43
CA ALA A 41 32.01 -19.20 -33.49
C ALA A 41 33.07 -18.11 -33.31
N THR A 42 33.49 -17.77 -32.09
CA THR A 42 34.38 -16.62 -31.81
C THR A 42 35.80 -17.00 -31.41
N GLY A 43 36.01 -18.21 -30.90
CA GLY A 43 37.28 -18.73 -30.44
C GLY A 43 38.24 -19.06 -31.58
N ILE A 44 39.54 -19.14 -31.25
CA ILE A 44 40.62 -19.39 -32.22
C ILE A 44 40.36 -20.68 -33.00
N ALA A 45 39.91 -21.75 -32.32
CA ALA A 45 39.55 -23.00 -32.97
C ALA A 45 38.44 -22.84 -34.01
N ALA A 46 37.40 -22.06 -33.72
CA ALA A 46 36.30 -21.81 -34.63
C ALA A 46 36.76 -21.01 -35.86
N LYS A 47 37.62 -20.01 -35.66
CA LYS A 47 38.22 -19.19 -36.73
C LYS A 47 39.08 -20.05 -37.67
N VAL A 48 39.96 -20.88 -37.11
CA VAL A 48 40.84 -21.78 -37.90
C VAL A 48 40.03 -22.82 -38.69
N LEU A 49 39.02 -23.44 -38.07
CA LEU A 49 38.14 -24.39 -38.78
C LEU A 49 37.37 -23.71 -39.92
N ARG A 50 36.88 -22.48 -39.71
CA ARG A 50 36.17 -21.70 -40.73
C ARG A 50 37.07 -21.31 -41.91
N GLN A 51 38.33 -20.95 -41.64
CA GLN A 51 39.32 -20.64 -42.69
C GLN A 51 39.58 -21.84 -43.62
N GLN A 52 39.47 -23.06 -43.11
CA GLN A 52 39.54 -24.29 -43.90
C GLN A 52 38.19 -24.68 -44.56
N GLY A 53 37.21 -23.77 -44.59
CA GLY A 53 35.91 -24.01 -45.21
C GLY A 53 34.97 -24.91 -44.40
N ILE A 54 35.30 -25.22 -43.14
CA ILE A 54 34.45 -26.03 -42.27
C ILE A 54 33.41 -25.12 -41.62
N THR A 55 32.14 -25.43 -41.86
CA THR A 55 31.00 -24.69 -41.31
C THR A 55 30.18 -25.62 -40.44
N LEU A 56 29.44 -25.06 -39.47
CA LEU A 56 28.62 -25.90 -38.60
C LEU A 56 27.60 -26.73 -39.39
N LYS A 57 27.11 -26.17 -40.51
CA LYS A 57 26.18 -26.84 -41.42
C LYS A 57 26.81 -28.06 -42.11
N ASN A 58 28.01 -27.95 -42.69
CA ASN A 58 28.64 -29.08 -43.38
C ASN A 58 29.16 -30.13 -42.38
N ALA A 59 29.68 -29.71 -41.23
CA ALA A 59 30.16 -30.61 -40.18
C ALA A 59 29.00 -31.43 -39.59
N ARG A 60 27.83 -30.83 -39.31
CA ARG A 60 26.65 -31.54 -38.80
C ARG A 60 26.19 -32.66 -39.75
N ILE A 61 26.21 -32.40 -41.06
CA ILE A 61 25.82 -33.40 -42.07
C ILE A 61 26.75 -34.60 -42.04
N GLU A 62 28.07 -34.39 -41.95
CA GLU A 62 29.04 -35.48 -41.89
C GLU A 62 29.01 -36.24 -40.55
N VAL A 63 28.80 -35.53 -39.44
CA VAL A 63 28.59 -36.15 -38.12
C VAL A 63 27.34 -37.05 -38.12
N GLU A 64 26.22 -36.57 -38.67
CA GLU A 64 24.99 -37.36 -38.77
C GLU A 64 25.14 -38.57 -39.70
N LYS A 65 25.94 -38.47 -40.77
CA LYS A 65 26.26 -39.62 -41.65
C LYS A 65 27.10 -40.69 -40.96
N ILE A 66 28.00 -40.30 -40.06
CA ILE A 66 28.93 -41.23 -39.38
C ILE A 66 28.28 -41.86 -38.15
N LEU A 67 27.56 -41.08 -37.33
CA LEU A 67 26.98 -41.56 -36.07
C LEU A 67 25.52 -42.00 -36.19
N GLY A 68 24.80 -41.55 -37.22
CA GLY A 68 23.35 -41.73 -37.33
C GLY A 68 22.58 -40.91 -36.27
N ARG A 69 21.24 -41.06 -36.25
CA ARG A 69 20.40 -40.53 -35.17
C ARG A 69 20.32 -41.55 -34.03
N GLY A 70 20.53 -41.11 -32.80
CA GLY A 70 20.48 -41.96 -31.62
C GLY A 70 19.05 -42.39 -31.25
N SER A 71 18.92 -43.34 -30.32
CA SER A 71 17.66 -44.01 -29.97
C SER A 71 16.64 -43.15 -29.19
N GLY A 72 16.80 -41.83 -29.19
CA GLY A 72 15.88 -40.87 -28.57
C GLY A 72 16.14 -40.70 -27.07
N ILE A 73 16.52 -39.48 -26.67
CA ILE A 73 16.50 -39.04 -25.26
C ILE A 73 15.16 -38.33 -25.04
N SER A 74 14.55 -38.44 -23.86
CA SER A 74 13.36 -37.66 -23.53
C SER A 74 13.68 -36.16 -23.61
N PRO A 75 12.77 -35.31 -24.15
CA PRO A 75 12.96 -33.85 -24.22
C PRO A 75 13.14 -33.16 -22.85
N GLU A 76 12.90 -33.89 -21.76
CA GLU A 76 12.92 -33.42 -20.37
C GLU A 76 14.30 -33.56 -19.68
N MET A 77 15.31 -34.16 -20.33
CA MET A 77 16.65 -34.33 -19.74
C MET A 77 17.53 -33.09 -19.99
N SER A 78 18.11 -32.53 -18.92
CA SER A 78 18.96 -31.34 -18.99
C SER A 78 20.27 -31.63 -19.77
N PRO A 79 20.76 -30.70 -20.61
CA PRO A 79 22.00 -30.90 -21.38
C PRO A 79 23.22 -31.26 -20.51
N VAL A 80 23.25 -30.78 -19.26
CA VAL A 80 24.36 -30.99 -18.30
C VAL A 80 24.48 -32.46 -17.85
N ASP A 81 23.42 -33.27 -18.02
CA ASP A 81 23.36 -34.64 -17.51
C ASP A 81 23.81 -35.71 -18.52
N ILE A 82 24.22 -35.33 -19.74
CA ILE A 82 24.69 -36.28 -20.77
C ILE A 82 26.19 -36.56 -20.57
N PRO A 83 26.61 -37.81 -20.25
CA PRO A 83 28.00 -38.14 -19.93
C PRO A 83 28.91 -38.15 -21.17
N PHE A 84 30.17 -37.77 -21.01
CA PHE A 84 31.20 -37.87 -22.06
C PHE A 84 31.68 -39.30 -22.28
N THR A 85 31.97 -39.67 -23.52
CA THR A 85 32.66 -40.94 -23.82
C THR A 85 34.11 -40.91 -23.33
N GLU A 86 34.74 -42.07 -23.15
CA GLU A 86 36.15 -42.13 -22.72
C GLU A 86 37.09 -41.41 -23.69
N SER A 87 36.84 -41.47 -25.00
CA SER A 87 37.60 -40.72 -26.00
C SER A 87 37.39 -39.20 -25.88
N ALA A 88 36.16 -38.75 -25.57
CA ALA A 88 35.89 -37.33 -25.33
C ALA A 88 36.56 -36.83 -24.03
N LYS A 89 36.56 -37.65 -22.97
CA LYS A 89 37.31 -37.33 -21.74
C LYS A 89 38.82 -37.27 -21.98
N LEU A 90 39.36 -38.15 -22.84
CA LEU A 90 40.76 -38.13 -23.21
C LEU A 90 41.13 -36.83 -23.92
N VAL A 91 40.31 -36.37 -24.89
CA VAL A 91 40.49 -35.07 -25.55
C VAL A 91 40.46 -33.90 -24.56
N LEU A 92 39.51 -33.89 -23.62
CA LEU A 92 39.41 -32.85 -22.60
C LEU A 92 40.63 -32.86 -21.66
N ASN A 93 41.13 -34.03 -21.28
CA ASN A 93 42.32 -34.16 -20.43
C ASN A 93 43.60 -33.79 -21.20
N ASN A 94 43.71 -34.15 -22.47
CA ASN A 94 44.86 -33.77 -23.31
C ASN A 94 44.90 -32.26 -23.53
N ALA A 95 43.75 -31.59 -23.66
CA ALA A 95 43.70 -30.13 -23.71
C ALA A 95 44.32 -29.48 -22.45
N VAL A 96 44.19 -30.10 -21.27
CA VAL A 96 44.86 -29.65 -20.04
C VAL A 96 46.39 -29.79 -20.16
N SER A 97 46.86 -30.92 -20.71
CA SER A 97 48.30 -31.16 -20.91
C SER A 97 48.91 -30.23 -21.96
N ILE A 98 48.18 -29.96 -23.05
CA ILE A 98 48.60 -29.06 -24.12
C ILE A 98 48.69 -27.63 -23.59
N ALA A 99 47.69 -27.15 -22.84
CA ALA A 99 47.73 -25.84 -22.20
C ALA A 99 48.97 -25.68 -21.29
N ARG A 100 49.32 -26.73 -20.53
CA ARG A 100 50.53 -26.72 -19.69
C ARG A 100 51.83 -26.73 -20.49
N GLN A 101 51.90 -27.46 -21.60
CA GLN A 101 53.08 -27.50 -22.47
C GLN A 101 53.31 -26.17 -23.19
N LEU A 102 52.24 -25.43 -23.47
CA LEU A 102 52.27 -24.09 -24.05
C LEU A 102 52.36 -22.98 -22.98
N GLU A 103 52.53 -23.35 -21.70
CA GLU A 103 52.61 -22.42 -20.56
C GLU A 103 51.38 -21.50 -20.37
N HIS A 104 50.22 -21.91 -20.88
CA HIS A 104 48.96 -21.17 -20.71
C HIS A 104 48.31 -21.47 -19.36
N GLU A 105 47.93 -20.41 -18.62
CA GLU A 105 47.28 -20.55 -17.30
C GLU A 105 45.89 -21.19 -17.38
N SER A 106 45.19 -20.96 -18.50
CA SER A 106 43.81 -21.39 -18.75
C SER A 106 43.66 -22.24 -20.02
N ILE A 107 42.64 -23.08 -20.06
CA ILE A 107 42.34 -23.99 -21.18
C ILE A 107 41.34 -23.31 -22.12
N ASN A 108 41.84 -22.92 -23.28
CA ASN A 108 41.09 -22.29 -24.35
C ASN A 108 40.62 -23.26 -25.45
N THR A 109 39.87 -22.73 -26.41
CA THR A 109 39.27 -23.46 -27.53
C THR A 109 40.31 -24.15 -28.44
N GLU A 110 41.48 -23.55 -28.63
CA GLU A 110 42.57 -24.08 -29.45
C GLU A 110 43.20 -25.33 -28.84
N HIS A 111 43.30 -25.42 -27.50
CA HIS A 111 43.79 -26.62 -26.84
C HIS A 111 42.83 -27.80 -27.03
N LEU A 112 41.53 -27.53 -27.02
CA LEU A 112 40.51 -28.53 -27.33
C LEU A 112 40.63 -29.00 -28.78
N LEU A 113 40.83 -28.09 -29.74
CA LEU A 113 41.02 -28.44 -31.15
C LEU A 113 42.30 -29.27 -31.37
N ILE A 114 43.42 -28.92 -30.71
CA ILE A 114 44.65 -29.71 -30.78
C ILE A 114 44.42 -31.10 -30.19
N GLY A 115 43.72 -31.21 -29.06
CA GLY A 115 43.34 -32.49 -28.47
C GLY A 115 42.51 -33.36 -29.42
N ILE A 116 41.57 -32.75 -30.15
CA ILE A 116 40.76 -33.44 -31.18
C ILE A 116 41.62 -33.88 -32.37
N ILE A 117 42.56 -33.06 -32.84
CA ILE A 117 43.45 -33.41 -33.95
C ILE A 117 44.37 -34.59 -33.58
N GLN A 118 44.79 -34.69 -32.31
CA GLN A 118 45.67 -35.74 -31.83
C GLN A 118 44.94 -37.07 -31.57
N GLU A 119 43.73 -37.05 -31.01
CA GLU A 119 43.06 -38.26 -30.49
C GLU A 119 41.69 -38.56 -31.15
N GLY A 120 41.17 -37.67 -31.99
CA GLY A 120 39.83 -37.79 -32.56
C GLY A 120 39.79 -38.61 -33.86
N GLU A 121 39.88 -39.95 -33.79
CA GLU A 121 39.79 -40.82 -34.98
C GLU A 121 38.52 -40.58 -35.82
N SER A 122 37.38 -40.40 -35.15
CA SER A 122 36.11 -40.11 -35.81
C SER A 122 36.05 -38.72 -36.41
N THR A 123 36.65 -37.73 -35.75
CA THR A 123 36.79 -36.37 -36.29
C THR A 123 37.78 -36.30 -37.44
N ALA A 124 38.84 -37.11 -37.45
CA ALA A 124 39.74 -37.25 -38.59
C ALA A 124 38.99 -37.75 -39.84
N ARG A 125 38.03 -38.67 -39.66
CA ARG A 125 37.16 -39.14 -40.74
C ARG A 125 36.18 -38.07 -41.23
N ILE A 126 35.65 -37.25 -40.31
CA ILE A 126 34.82 -36.07 -40.66
C ILE A 126 35.64 -35.07 -41.48
N LEU A 127 36.84 -34.73 -41.03
CA LEU A 127 37.75 -33.83 -41.73
C LEU A 127 38.15 -34.37 -43.11
N GLN A 128 38.41 -35.68 -43.22
CA GLN A 128 38.69 -36.33 -44.50
C GLN A 128 37.50 -36.25 -45.48
N ASN A 129 36.27 -36.48 -45.02
CA ASN A 129 35.07 -36.33 -45.85
C ASN A 129 34.86 -34.89 -46.31
N LEU A 130 35.27 -33.92 -45.49
CA LEU A 130 35.27 -32.50 -45.82
C LEU A 130 36.48 -32.05 -46.64
N GLN A 131 37.36 -32.99 -47.05
CA GLN A 131 38.58 -32.74 -47.82
C GLN A 131 39.59 -31.82 -47.12
N VAL A 132 39.58 -31.79 -45.79
CA VAL A 132 40.52 -31.00 -44.98
C VAL A 132 41.57 -31.92 -44.36
N ASN A 133 42.85 -31.63 -44.59
CA ASN A 133 43.95 -32.37 -43.99
C ASN A 133 44.20 -31.88 -42.55
N PRO A 134 44.16 -32.76 -41.52
CA PRO A 134 44.42 -32.36 -40.13
C PRO A 134 45.78 -31.70 -39.90
N GLN A 135 46.80 -32.00 -40.73
CA GLN A 135 48.10 -31.33 -40.65
C GLN A 135 48.02 -29.86 -41.05
N ASP A 136 47.14 -29.48 -41.97
CA ASP A 136 46.95 -28.09 -42.39
C ASP A 136 46.24 -27.27 -41.30
N LEU A 137 45.35 -27.90 -40.53
CA LEU A 137 44.74 -27.30 -39.33
C LEU A 137 45.79 -27.06 -38.24
N ALA A 138 46.69 -28.02 -38.00
CA ALA A 138 47.79 -27.87 -37.04
C ALA A 138 48.78 -26.77 -37.48
N ILE A 139 49.12 -26.70 -38.77
CA ILE A 139 49.97 -25.62 -39.33
C ILE A 139 49.27 -24.27 -39.21
N SER A 140 47.97 -24.19 -39.48
CA SER A 140 47.19 -22.95 -39.34
C SER A 140 47.15 -22.47 -37.89
N LEU A 141 47.01 -23.39 -36.92
CA LEU A 141 47.12 -23.09 -35.49
C LEU A 141 48.52 -22.59 -35.10
N ILE A 142 49.58 -23.21 -35.61
CA ILE A 142 50.97 -22.78 -35.36
C ILE A 142 51.27 -21.42 -36.00
N GLN A 143 50.77 -21.18 -37.22
CA GLN A 143 50.86 -19.87 -37.87
C GLN A 143 50.12 -18.79 -37.09
N TYR A 144 48.97 -19.12 -36.50
CA TYR A 144 48.24 -18.22 -35.61
C TYR A 144 49.07 -17.87 -34.35
N PHE A 145 49.77 -18.84 -33.76
CA PHE A 145 50.72 -18.59 -32.65
C PHE A 145 51.95 -17.78 -33.06
N GLN A 146 52.49 -18.01 -34.26
CA GLN A 146 53.64 -17.27 -34.80
C GLN A 146 53.27 -15.85 -35.27
N GLN A 147 52.01 -15.63 -35.68
CA GLN A 147 51.47 -14.31 -36.03
C GLN A 147 51.34 -13.39 -34.82
N GLN A 148 51.13 -13.91 -33.60
CA GLN A 148 51.14 -13.10 -32.38
C GLN A 148 52.55 -12.66 -31.92
N SER A 149 53.62 -13.29 -32.41
CA SER A 149 54.99 -13.00 -31.93
C SER A 149 55.86 -12.18 -32.89
N SER A 150 55.35 -11.74 -34.06
CA SER A 150 56.21 -11.11 -35.09
C SER A 150 55.67 -9.90 -35.85
N ASN A 151 54.54 -9.32 -35.42
CA ASN A 151 54.10 -7.97 -35.85
C ASN A 151 53.52 -7.22 -34.65
N GLN A 152 54.37 -6.75 -33.75
CA GLN A 152 53.92 -5.92 -32.65
C GLN A 152 53.72 -4.49 -33.15
N LEU A 153 52.46 -4.15 -33.40
CA LEU A 153 52.00 -2.78 -33.23
C LEU A 153 52.31 -2.35 -31.78
N PRO A 154 52.66 -1.07 -31.52
CA PRO A 154 52.88 -0.61 -30.17
C PRO A 154 51.61 -0.83 -29.33
N GLN A 155 51.77 -1.17 -28.03
CA GLN A 155 50.63 -1.39 -27.13
C GLN A 155 49.69 -0.18 -27.10
N THR A 156 50.23 1.03 -27.26
CA THR A 156 49.47 2.27 -27.30
C THR A 156 49.70 2.97 -28.63
N VAL A 157 48.61 3.34 -29.30
CA VAL A 157 48.60 4.12 -30.54
C VAL A 157 47.78 5.38 -30.34
N TYR A 158 48.06 6.43 -31.09
CA TYR A 158 47.32 7.68 -31.04
C TYR A 158 46.26 7.70 -32.14
N VAL A 159 45.00 7.87 -31.75
CA VAL A 159 43.88 8.03 -32.68
C VAL A 159 43.28 9.43 -32.53
N LEU A 160 42.42 9.79 -33.48
CA LEU A 160 41.72 11.06 -33.50
C LEU A 160 40.28 10.84 -33.04
N LEU A 161 39.82 11.57 -32.03
CA LEU A 161 38.46 11.51 -31.51
C LEU A 161 37.70 12.79 -31.86
N TYR A 162 36.43 12.66 -32.23
CA TYR A 162 35.51 13.78 -32.42
C TYR A 162 34.44 13.79 -31.32
N ASN A 163 33.92 14.98 -31.00
CA ASN A 163 32.91 15.21 -29.95
C ASN A 163 33.29 14.73 -28.54
N VAL A 164 34.58 14.77 -28.18
CA VAL A 164 35.09 14.29 -26.88
C VAL A 164 34.38 14.97 -25.71
N GLY A 165 33.89 14.16 -24.76
CA GLY A 165 33.10 14.61 -23.62
C GLY A 165 31.59 14.74 -23.89
N THR A 166 31.06 14.08 -24.93
CA THR A 166 29.62 14.02 -25.24
C THR A 166 29.18 12.61 -25.60
N ASP A 167 27.87 12.33 -25.60
CA ASP A 167 27.33 11.00 -25.92
C ASP A 167 27.54 10.56 -27.39
N ASN A 168 27.98 11.48 -28.26
CA ASN A 168 28.34 11.23 -29.66
C ASN A 168 29.86 11.25 -29.88
N GLU A 169 30.64 11.00 -28.83
CA GLU A 169 32.08 10.80 -28.92
C GLU A 169 32.39 9.58 -29.80
N GLY A 170 33.30 9.75 -30.75
CA GLY A 170 33.64 8.69 -31.69
C GLY A 170 35.05 8.83 -32.26
N ILE A 171 35.57 7.73 -32.81
CA ILE A 171 36.90 7.69 -33.42
C ILE A 171 36.79 8.13 -34.89
N HIS A 172 37.59 9.10 -35.28
CA HIS A 172 37.65 9.63 -36.63
C HIS A 172 38.20 8.57 -37.59
N THR A 173 37.48 8.31 -38.67
CA THR A 173 37.87 7.40 -39.75
C THR A 173 38.22 8.17 -41.02
N ILE A 174 38.96 7.54 -41.92
CA ILE A 174 39.06 7.95 -43.33
C ILE A 174 38.32 6.93 -44.19
N THR A 175 37.61 7.38 -45.21
CA THR A 175 36.86 6.48 -46.10
C THR A 175 37.63 6.28 -47.41
N ASP A 176 38.00 5.04 -47.73
CA ASP A 176 38.52 4.69 -49.07
C ASP A 176 37.75 3.48 -49.62
N GLN A 177 37.27 3.57 -50.86
CA GLN A 177 36.52 2.52 -51.58
C GLN A 177 35.37 1.89 -50.76
N GLU A 178 34.53 2.73 -50.14
CA GLU A 178 33.38 2.34 -49.30
C GLU A 178 33.73 1.61 -47.98
N LYS A 179 35.01 1.61 -47.59
CA LYS A 179 35.43 1.12 -46.27
C LYS A 179 35.94 2.24 -45.37
N GLN A 180 35.43 2.26 -44.15
CA GLN A 180 35.91 3.15 -43.09
C GLN A 180 37.21 2.60 -42.53
N THR A 181 38.27 3.40 -42.48
CA THR A 181 39.60 3.03 -41.98
C THR A 181 39.99 3.92 -40.82
N ILE A 182 40.36 3.36 -39.66
CA ILE A 182 40.92 4.12 -38.54
C ILE A 182 42.44 4.26 -38.73
N LEU A 183 42.95 5.49 -38.62
CA LEU A 183 44.39 5.74 -38.62
C LEU A 183 44.95 5.64 -37.20
N MET A 184 45.86 4.70 -36.98
CA MET A 184 46.56 4.49 -35.71
C MET A 184 47.98 5.04 -35.80
N PHE A 185 48.22 6.22 -35.25
CA PHE A 185 49.53 6.87 -35.31
C PHE A 185 50.45 6.37 -34.20
N GLU A 186 51.71 6.10 -34.53
CA GLU A 186 52.74 5.78 -33.55
C GLU A 186 53.14 7.00 -32.70
N SER A 187 53.07 8.21 -33.29
CA SER A 187 53.46 9.46 -32.63
C SER A 187 52.30 10.44 -32.51
N SER A 188 52.06 10.93 -31.28
CA SER A 188 51.06 11.97 -30.98
C SER A 188 51.31 13.26 -31.77
N ALA A 189 52.58 13.58 -32.07
CA ALA A 189 52.95 14.76 -32.84
C ALA A 189 52.45 14.69 -34.29
N ASP A 190 52.54 13.51 -34.91
CA ASP A 190 52.05 13.28 -36.27
C ASP A 190 50.53 13.26 -36.32
N ALA A 191 49.86 12.63 -35.34
CA ALA A 191 48.40 12.68 -35.18
C ALA A 191 47.90 14.13 -35.01
N THR A 192 48.57 14.93 -34.17
CA THR A 192 48.23 16.35 -33.96
C THR A 192 48.43 17.18 -35.22
N ASN A 193 49.50 16.90 -35.98
CA ASN A 193 49.72 17.55 -37.26
C ASN A 193 48.65 17.18 -38.28
N PHE A 194 48.22 15.91 -38.32
CA PHE A 194 47.12 15.44 -39.16
C PHE A 194 45.79 16.13 -38.78
N ALA A 195 45.45 16.20 -37.49
CA ALA A 195 44.29 16.93 -36.96
C ALA A 195 44.30 18.43 -37.33
N ARG A 196 45.46 19.08 -37.27
CA ARG A 196 45.61 20.48 -37.70
C ARG A 196 45.47 20.65 -39.22
N GLN A 197 45.84 19.66 -40.01
CA GLN A 197 45.63 19.67 -41.46
C GLN A 197 44.17 19.48 -41.82
N LEU A 198 43.41 18.65 -41.08
CA LEU A 198 41.95 18.55 -41.19
C LEU A 198 41.27 19.91 -40.96
N ARG A 199 41.74 20.69 -39.97
CA ARG A 199 41.25 22.07 -39.74
C ARG A 199 41.41 22.98 -40.95
N LYS A 200 42.51 22.84 -41.69
CA LYS A 200 42.75 23.64 -42.91
C LYS A 200 41.80 23.26 -44.06
N GLN A 201 41.13 22.12 -43.94
CA GLN A 201 40.07 21.63 -44.85
C GLN A 201 38.66 21.82 -44.25
N ASN A 202 38.49 22.75 -43.29
CA ASN A 202 37.23 23.08 -42.60
C ASN A 202 36.58 21.96 -41.74
N PHE A 203 37.31 20.90 -41.38
CA PHE A 203 36.83 19.94 -40.37
C PHE A 203 37.05 20.48 -38.94
N PRO A 204 36.16 20.16 -37.97
CA PRO A 204 36.42 20.39 -36.55
C PRO A 204 37.75 19.74 -36.15
N VAL A 205 38.54 20.37 -35.28
CA VAL A 205 39.83 19.79 -34.85
C VAL A 205 39.55 18.60 -33.94
N PRO A 206 39.83 17.34 -34.35
CA PRO A 206 39.65 16.22 -33.46
C PRO A 206 40.71 16.25 -32.35
N SER A 207 40.32 15.75 -31.18
CA SER A 207 41.24 15.52 -30.07
C SER A 207 42.14 14.32 -30.40
N VAL A 208 43.40 14.37 -29.99
CA VAL A 208 44.34 13.24 -30.15
C VAL A 208 44.41 12.50 -28.82
N GLU A 209 44.09 11.22 -28.82
CA GLU A 209 44.11 10.38 -27.61
C GLU A 209 44.92 9.11 -27.83
N GLY A 210 45.69 8.71 -26.82
CA GLY A 210 46.45 7.47 -26.83
C GLY A 210 45.60 6.32 -26.30
N MET A 211 45.38 5.28 -27.09
CA MET A 211 44.51 4.15 -26.74
C MET A 211 45.19 2.82 -27.04
N SER A 212 44.67 1.74 -26.43
CA SER A 212 45.21 0.40 -26.64
C SER A 212 44.97 -0.05 -28.08
N VAL A 213 46.01 -0.59 -28.73
CA VAL A 213 45.86 -1.07 -30.11
C VAL A 213 44.88 -2.25 -30.20
N GLU A 214 44.78 -3.05 -29.14
CA GLU A 214 43.83 -4.17 -29.08
C GLU A 214 42.38 -3.69 -29.01
N GLU A 215 42.11 -2.60 -28.29
CA GLU A 215 40.78 -1.99 -28.20
C GLU A 215 40.34 -1.44 -29.56
N ILE A 216 41.24 -0.76 -30.28
CA ILE A 216 40.95 -0.26 -31.63
C ILE A 216 40.73 -1.40 -32.62
N ILE A 217 41.58 -2.43 -32.60
CA ILE A 217 41.43 -3.56 -33.53
C ILE A 217 40.12 -4.31 -33.24
N SER A 218 39.78 -4.53 -31.98
CA SER A 218 38.52 -5.16 -31.59
C SER A 218 37.31 -4.32 -32.03
N PHE A 219 37.37 -2.99 -31.84
CA PHE A 219 36.35 -2.07 -32.32
C PHE A 219 36.18 -2.16 -33.85
N CYS A 220 37.29 -2.11 -34.60
CA CYS A 220 37.28 -2.25 -36.05
C CYS A 220 36.68 -3.60 -36.50
N GLU A 221 36.99 -4.71 -35.83
CA GLU A 221 36.41 -6.03 -36.14
C GLU A 221 34.88 -6.07 -35.88
N GLU A 222 34.41 -5.44 -34.82
CA GLU A 222 32.99 -5.42 -34.44
C GLU A 222 32.15 -4.58 -35.40
N VAL A 223 32.64 -3.39 -35.76
CA VAL A 223 31.92 -2.43 -36.61
C VAL A 223 32.21 -2.63 -38.11
N GLY A 224 33.14 -3.51 -38.47
CA GLY A 224 33.52 -3.82 -39.85
C GLY A 224 34.38 -2.74 -40.51
N TYR A 225 35.17 -2.00 -39.72
CA TYR A 225 36.10 -0.98 -40.20
C TYR A 225 37.48 -1.61 -40.45
N ASP A 226 38.20 -1.08 -41.44
CA ASP A 226 39.62 -1.38 -41.64
C ASP A 226 40.46 -0.48 -40.70
N TRP A 227 41.75 -0.76 -40.56
CA TRP A 227 42.67 0.10 -39.83
C TRP A 227 44.02 0.18 -40.53
N GLU A 228 44.70 1.32 -40.41
CA GLU A 228 46.03 1.55 -40.96
C GLU A 228 46.95 2.07 -39.85
N PHE A 229 48.10 1.41 -39.66
CA PHE A 229 49.14 1.90 -38.74
C PHE A 229 50.04 2.92 -39.44
N VAL A 230 50.20 4.09 -38.83
CA VAL A 230 51.02 5.19 -39.34
C VAL A 230 52.27 5.33 -38.47
N PRO A 231 53.43 4.85 -38.92
CA PRO A 231 54.67 4.90 -38.14
C PRO A 231 55.16 6.34 -37.97
N GLU A 232 55.97 6.58 -36.93
CA GLU A 232 56.51 7.90 -36.62
C GLU A 232 57.33 8.47 -37.81
N GLY A 233 57.05 9.71 -38.18
CA GLY A 233 57.72 10.41 -39.28
C GLY A 233 57.12 10.13 -40.67
N ALA A 234 56.03 9.36 -40.77
CA ALA A 234 55.39 9.04 -42.05
C ALA A 234 54.79 10.26 -42.79
N ASN A 235 54.59 11.40 -42.10
CA ASN A 235 54.05 12.64 -42.68
C ASN A 235 52.77 12.42 -43.50
N LYS A 236 51.85 11.60 -42.98
CA LYS A 236 50.56 11.32 -43.62
C LYS A 236 49.77 12.62 -43.79
N ILE A 237 49.20 12.84 -44.97
CA ILE A 237 48.39 14.01 -45.30
C ILE A 237 46.93 13.52 -45.42
N PRO A 238 45.93 14.24 -44.85
CA PRO A 238 44.54 13.87 -45.02
C PRO A 238 44.17 13.82 -46.52
N PRO A 239 43.44 12.79 -46.97
CA PRO A 239 42.96 12.73 -48.34
C PRO A 239 42.21 14.03 -48.66
N ILE A 240 42.56 14.69 -49.76
CA ILE A 240 41.76 15.80 -50.29
C ILE A 240 40.48 15.15 -50.82
N GLU A 241 39.31 15.62 -50.38
CA GLU A 241 38.03 15.16 -50.93
C GLU A 241 38.05 15.25 -52.47
N SER A 242 38.21 14.10 -53.11
CA SER A 242 37.83 13.88 -54.49
C SER A 242 37.35 12.44 -54.65
N ARG A 243 36.26 12.11 -53.95
CA ARG A 243 35.32 11.09 -54.42
C ARG A 243 33.91 11.60 -54.22
N GLU A 244 33.33 11.96 -55.36
CA GLU A 244 31.93 12.18 -55.59
C GLU A 244 31.09 11.03 -55.01
N SER A 245 30.46 11.23 -53.85
CA SER A 245 29.10 10.72 -53.64
C SER A 245 28.12 11.80 -54.10
N GLY A 246 28.25 12.19 -55.37
CA GLY A 246 27.38 13.22 -55.95
C GLY A 246 25.90 12.81 -55.95
N ASN A 247 25.58 11.52 -55.84
CA ASN A 247 24.20 11.08 -55.84
C ASN A 247 23.57 10.92 -54.44
N THR A 248 24.17 10.24 -53.45
CA THR A 248 23.45 9.94 -52.18
C THR A 248 23.37 11.10 -51.19
N HIS A 249 24.44 11.88 -50.96
CA HIS A 249 24.35 13.06 -50.08
C HIS A 249 23.43 14.13 -50.69
N GLU A 250 23.55 14.34 -52.01
CA GLU A 250 22.69 15.26 -52.74
C GLU A 250 21.24 14.76 -52.76
N GLU A 251 20.98 13.45 -52.85
CA GLU A 251 19.64 12.86 -52.75
C GLU A 251 18.97 13.10 -51.40
N TYR A 252 19.69 12.88 -50.29
CA TYR A 252 19.15 13.14 -48.94
C TYR A 252 19.01 14.62 -48.64
N LEU A 253 19.96 15.46 -49.06
CA LEU A 253 19.84 16.91 -48.97
C LEU A 253 18.66 17.42 -49.81
N ASN A 254 18.51 16.91 -51.03
CA ASN A 254 17.36 17.24 -51.89
C ASN A 254 16.04 16.77 -51.27
N PHE A 255 16.02 15.60 -50.63
CA PHE A 255 14.87 15.13 -49.88
C PHE A 255 14.55 16.06 -48.71
N LEU A 256 15.53 16.38 -47.86
CA LEU A 256 15.37 17.29 -46.73
C LEU A 256 14.88 18.68 -47.19
N MET A 257 15.48 19.25 -48.23
CA MET A 257 15.06 20.53 -48.78
C MET A 257 13.62 20.50 -49.33
N LYS A 258 13.24 19.42 -50.02
CA LYS A 258 11.86 19.23 -50.49
C LYS A 258 10.90 19.03 -49.34
N ALA A 259 11.30 18.30 -48.28
CA ALA A 259 10.50 18.09 -47.08
C ALA A 259 10.25 19.42 -46.36
N LEU A 260 11.32 20.18 -46.08
CA LEU A 260 11.23 21.50 -45.44
C LEU A 260 10.42 22.49 -46.28
N ASN A 261 10.61 22.52 -47.61
CA ASN A 261 9.81 23.39 -48.48
C ASN A 261 8.32 22.99 -48.48
N LYS A 262 8.01 21.69 -48.49
CA LYS A 262 6.62 21.22 -48.38
C LYS A 262 6.00 21.61 -47.04
N VAL A 263 6.73 21.46 -45.94
CA VAL A 263 6.29 21.87 -44.60
C VAL A 263 6.07 23.38 -44.55
N TYR A 264 6.94 24.15 -45.18
CA TYR A 264 6.79 25.61 -45.32
C TYR A 264 5.55 26.00 -46.13
N GLU A 265 5.28 25.29 -47.24
CA GLU A 265 4.10 25.53 -48.08
C GLU A 265 2.79 25.19 -47.36
N ASN A 266 2.74 24.04 -46.67
CA ASN A 266 1.60 23.62 -45.87
C ASN A 266 2.00 22.54 -44.84
N PRO A 267 2.06 22.87 -43.54
CA PRO A 267 2.45 21.93 -42.50
C PRO A 267 1.33 20.94 -42.10
N ASP A 268 0.18 20.92 -42.77
CA ASP A 268 -0.90 19.96 -42.45
C ASP A 268 -0.46 18.51 -42.75
N PRO A 269 -0.51 17.60 -41.76
CA PRO A 269 -0.16 16.19 -41.90
C PRO A 269 -0.75 15.50 -43.14
N LYS A 270 -1.97 15.86 -43.57
CA LYS A 270 -2.62 15.28 -44.75
C LYS A 270 -1.83 15.48 -46.05
N TYR A 271 -1.00 16.50 -46.11
CA TYR A 271 -0.20 16.85 -47.29
C TYR A 271 1.24 16.36 -47.17
N ILE A 272 1.75 16.22 -45.94
CA ILE A 272 3.14 15.84 -45.67
C ILE A 272 3.31 14.33 -45.50
N TYR A 273 2.40 13.66 -44.81
CA TYR A 273 2.51 12.23 -44.51
C TYR A 273 2.56 11.35 -45.77
N PRO A 274 1.79 11.62 -46.84
CA PRO A 274 1.97 10.90 -48.10
C PRO A 274 3.38 11.06 -48.68
N PHE A 275 3.99 12.23 -48.53
CA PHE A 275 5.36 12.46 -49.00
C PHE A 275 6.39 11.67 -48.18
N PHE A 276 6.23 11.60 -46.85
CA PHE A 276 7.05 10.75 -45.99
C PHE A 276 6.88 9.26 -46.30
N GLU A 277 5.63 8.82 -46.51
CA GLU A 277 5.31 7.43 -46.84
C GLU A 277 5.97 6.96 -48.16
N HIS A 278 6.10 7.86 -49.15
CA HIS A 278 6.80 7.54 -50.40
C HIS A 278 8.33 7.57 -50.27
N ASN A 279 8.88 8.00 -49.14
CA ASN A 279 10.32 8.18 -48.91
C ASN A 279 10.79 7.55 -47.60
N LEU A 280 10.15 6.45 -47.16
CA LEU A 280 10.54 5.74 -45.92
C LEU A 280 12.00 5.29 -45.93
N ASP A 281 12.56 5.02 -47.11
CA ASP A 281 13.97 4.68 -47.35
C ASP A 281 14.95 5.77 -46.90
N LYS A 282 14.49 7.02 -46.83
CA LYS A 282 15.32 8.19 -46.47
C LYS A 282 15.09 8.66 -45.03
N LEU A 283 14.21 8.00 -44.28
CA LEU A 283 13.94 8.27 -42.87
C LEU A 283 14.81 7.36 -41.99
N ASP A 284 16.12 7.50 -42.15
CA ASP A 284 17.15 6.72 -41.47
C ASP A 284 18.14 7.62 -40.69
N GLU A 285 19.20 7.02 -40.14
CA GLU A 285 20.22 7.74 -39.37
C GLU A 285 21.04 8.72 -40.23
N SER A 286 21.13 8.50 -41.54
CA SER A 286 21.83 9.38 -42.48
C SER A 286 21.17 10.75 -42.56
N LEU A 287 19.82 10.79 -42.49
CA LEU A 287 19.07 12.04 -42.47
C LEU A 287 19.35 12.88 -41.23
N ILE A 288 19.61 12.26 -40.07
CA ILE A 288 19.96 12.95 -38.82
C ILE A 288 21.22 13.79 -39.02
N ILE A 289 22.27 13.17 -39.58
CA ILE A 289 23.57 13.82 -39.83
C ILE A 289 23.40 14.98 -40.82
N ILE A 290 22.65 14.75 -41.90
CA ILE A 290 22.43 15.74 -42.96
C ILE A 290 21.60 16.92 -42.44
N LEU A 291 20.52 16.66 -41.69
CA LEU A 291 19.73 17.69 -41.04
C LEU A 291 20.59 18.55 -40.10
N ASN A 292 21.39 17.92 -39.24
CA ASN A 292 22.23 18.63 -38.28
C ASN A 292 23.27 19.52 -38.97
N ASN A 293 24.00 18.97 -39.94
CA ASN A 293 25.05 19.70 -40.65
C ASN A 293 24.49 20.84 -41.50
N TRP A 294 23.39 20.58 -42.23
CA TRP A 294 22.74 21.61 -43.03
C TRP A 294 22.18 22.72 -42.13
N ALA A 295 21.46 22.39 -41.07
CA ALA A 295 20.85 23.37 -40.18
C ALA A 295 21.90 24.25 -39.48
N LYS A 296 22.99 23.66 -38.92
CA LYS A 296 24.07 24.45 -38.29
C LYS A 296 24.70 25.45 -39.26
N ASN A 297 24.97 25.01 -40.49
CA ASN A 297 25.57 25.87 -41.51
C ASN A 297 24.61 26.99 -41.95
N GLN A 298 23.34 26.67 -42.19
CA GLN A 298 22.35 27.66 -42.63
C GLN A 298 22.05 28.69 -41.53
N LEU A 299 21.75 28.24 -40.30
CA LEU A 299 21.41 29.12 -39.17
C LEU A 299 22.56 30.07 -38.80
N ALA A 300 23.82 29.68 -39.02
CA ALA A 300 24.98 30.53 -38.80
C ALA A 300 25.25 31.54 -39.93
N SER A 301 24.64 31.37 -41.11
CA SER A 301 25.01 32.10 -42.35
C SER A 301 23.98 33.11 -42.83
N VAL A 302 22.80 33.17 -42.21
CA VAL A 302 21.68 34.04 -42.62
C VAL A 302 21.42 35.13 -41.59
N GLU A 303 20.73 36.20 -42.00
CA GLU A 303 20.29 37.26 -41.07
C GLU A 303 19.26 36.73 -40.07
N THR A 304 19.19 37.36 -38.88
CA THR A 304 18.37 36.88 -37.74
C THR A 304 16.93 36.56 -38.10
N GLU A 305 16.29 37.40 -38.92
CA GLU A 305 14.89 37.20 -39.35
C GLU A 305 14.75 35.93 -40.20
N GLN A 306 15.67 35.68 -41.14
CA GLN A 306 15.70 34.46 -41.94
C GLN A 306 16.05 33.23 -41.11
N ALA A 307 16.94 33.36 -40.12
CA ALA A 307 17.28 32.29 -39.19
C ALA A 307 16.03 31.83 -38.39
N ILE A 308 15.20 32.76 -37.93
CA ILE A 308 13.94 32.45 -37.20
C ILE A 308 13.01 31.61 -38.09
N TYR A 309 12.84 32.00 -39.36
CA TYR A 309 11.99 31.25 -40.29
C TYR A 309 12.53 29.84 -40.57
N ILE A 310 13.85 29.69 -40.76
CA ILE A 310 14.47 28.37 -40.98
C ILE A 310 14.29 27.50 -39.73
N ALA A 311 14.54 28.04 -38.54
CA ALA A 311 14.34 27.33 -37.27
C ALA A 311 12.89 26.89 -37.07
N GLY A 312 11.92 27.77 -37.34
CA GLY A 312 10.49 27.43 -37.28
C GLY A 312 10.11 26.29 -38.24
N ASN A 313 10.65 26.29 -39.45
CA ASN A 313 10.43 25.21 -40.42
C ASN A 313 11.05 23.88 -39.98
N ILE A 314 12.25 23.91 -39.39
CA ILE A 314 12.89 22.71 -38.82
C ILE A 314 12.06 22.17 -37.65
N CYS A 315 11.56 23.03 -36.75
CA CYS A 315 10.70 22.62 -35.65
C CYS A 315 9.39 22.00 -36.17
N ASN A 316 8.73 22.60 -37.16
CA ASN A 316 7.50 22.04 -37.75
C ASN A 316 7.76 20.68 -38.43
N PHE A 317 8.86 20.55 -39.17
CA PHE A 317 9.26 19.27 -39.75
C PHE A 317 9.50 18.22 -38.67
N SER A 318 10.19 18.60 -37.59
CA SER A 318 10.49 17.73 -36.45
C SER A 318 9.21 17.27 -35.73
N THR A 319 8.22 18.15 -35.57
CA THR A 319 6.92 17.79 -34.98
C THR A 319 6.14 16.82 -35.86
N LEU A 320 6.16 17.03 -37.18
CA LEU A 320 5.48 16.15 -38.13
C LEU A 320 6.14 14.77 -38.20
N ILE A 321 7.48 14.69 -38.19
CA ILE A 321 8.16 13.40 -38.22
C ILE A 321 8.03 12.66 -36.88
N GLN A 322 8.03 13.37 -35.75
CA GLN A 322 7.74 12.79 -34.43
C GLN A 322 6.37 12.08 -34.38
N GLN A 323 5.36 12.68 -35.02
CA GLN A 323 3.99 12.15 -35.04
C GLN A 323 3.73 11.12 -36.16
N PHE A 324 4.71 10.87 -37.02
CA PHE A 324 4.57 9.99 -38.18
C PHE A 324 4.74 8.52 -37.77
N SER A 325 3.69 7.73 -37.97
CA SER A 325 3.57 6.35 -37.45
C SER A 325 4.04 5.25 -38.41
N LEU A 326 4.51 5.60 -39.61
CA LEU A 326 5.03 4.64 -40.60
C LEU A 326 6.57 4.67 -40.63
N GLY A 327 7.17 3.57 -41.08
CA GLY A 327 8.64 3.40 -41.07
C GLY A 327 9.18 3.01 -39.69
N ASN A 328 10.46 3.30 -39.44
CA ASN A 328 11.08 3.05 -38.15
C ASN A 328 10.77 4.20 -37.17
N ILE A 329 9.75 4.01 -36.33
CA ILE A 329 9.29 5.02 -35.36
C ILE A 329 10.41 5.46 -34.42
N ALA A 330 11.29 4.54 -34.02
CA ALA A 330 12.43 4.90 -33.15
C ALA A 330 13.37 5.88 -33.87
N THR A 331 13.66 5.65 -35.16
CA THR A 331 14.48 6.56 -35.95
C THR A 331 13.78 7.89 -36.23
N ASN A 332 12.47 7.88 -36.49
CA ASN A 332 11.68 9.11 -36.66
C ASN A 332 11.79 10.03 -35.42
N LEU A 333 11.75 9.45 -34.22
CA LEU A 333 11.95 10.17 -32.97
C LEU A 333 13.36 10.76 -32.83
N GLU A 334 14.40 10.02 -33.22
CA GLU A 334 15.78 10.55 -33.19
C GLU A 334 15.98 11.69 -34.21
N ILE A 335 15.35 11.61 -35.40
CA ILE A 335 15.35 12.70 -36.39
C ILE A 335 14.69 13.96 -35.80
N ALA A 336 13.54 13.82 -35.13
CA ALA A 336 12.87 14.93 -34.47
C ALA A 336 13.72 15.54 -33.35
N ILE A 337 14.29 14.69 -32.47
CA ILE A 337 15.16 15.12 -31.37
C ILE A 337 16.35 15.92 -31.92
N ALA A 338 17.01 15.43 -32.96
CA ALA A 338 18.13 16.12 -33.58
C ALA A 338 17.71 17.46 -34.20
N GLY A 339 16.54 17.53 -34.83
CA GLY A 339 15.96 18.76 -35.36
C GLY A 339 15.67 19.81 -34.27
N TYR A 340 15.11 19.41 -33.13
CA TYR A 340 14.91 20.32 -32.01
C TYR A 340 16.24 20.77 -31.38
N GLN A 341 17.15 19.83 -31.12
CA GLN A 341 18.46 20.13 -30.53
C GLN A 341 19.26 21.11 -31.40
N VAL A 342 19.26 20.95 -32.73
CA VAL A 342 20.01 21.85 -33.61
C VAL A 342 19.42 23.27 -33.61
N VAL A 343 18.10 23.42 -33.51
CA VAL A 343 17.45 24.73 -33.36
C VAL A 343 17.87 25.39 -32.05
N LEU A 344 17.89 24.64 -30.94
CA LEU A 344 18.31 25.14 -29.62
C LEU A 344 19.77 25.61 -29.57
N THR A 345 20.64 25.19 -30.51
CA THR A 345 22.02 25.71 -30.59
C THR A 345 22.11 27.15 -31.09
N GLY A 346 21.15 27.60 -31.91
CA GLY A 346 21.10 28.96 -32.47
C GLY A 346 20.10 29.88 -31.78
N PHE A 347 19.05 29.33 -31.17
CA PHE A 347 17.93 30.06 -30.58
C PHE A 347 17.88 29.84 -29.08
N ASN A 348 18.63 30.61 -28.29
CA ASN A 348 18.72 30.43 -26.84
C ASN A 348 17.69 31.27 -26.04
N PHE A 349 17.57 30.96 -24.75
CA PHE A 349 16.64 31.60 -23.80
C PHE A 349 16.69 33.13 -23.80
N ASP A 350 17.89 33.73 -23.85
CA ASP A 350 18.07 35.19 -23.71
C ASP A 350 17.66 35.95 -24.97
N ALA A 351 17.90 35.37 -26.15
CA ALA A 351 17.66 36.04 -27.43
C ALA A 351 16.27 35.74 -28.02
N PHE A 352 15.75 34.53 -27.82
CA PHE A 352 14.51 34.06 -28.44
C PHE A 352 13.67 33.22 -27.46
N PRO A 353 13.18 33.82 -26.37
CA PRO A 353 12.55 33.07 -25.28
C PRO A 353 11.33 32.24 -25.72
N GLU A 354 10.49 32.76 -26.63
CA GLU A 354 9.29 32.05 -27.09
C GLU A 354 9.63 30.82 -27.95
N VAL A 355 10.45 31.00 -29.00
CA VAL A 355 10.91 29.90 -29.87
C VAL A 355 11.70 28.86 -29.07
N TRP A 356 12.51 29.30 -28.11
CA TRP A 356 13.21 28.42 -27.16
C TRP A 356 12.22 27.56 -26.38
N ALA A 357 11.20 28.17 -25.77
CA ALA A 357 10.23 27.45 -24.95
C ALA A 357 9.39 26.46 -25.74
N ASP A 358 8.96 26.83 -26.95
CA ASP A 358 8.21 25.94 -27.86
C ASP A 358 9.05 24.75 -28.30
N THR A 359 10.33 24.99 -28.60
CA THR A 359 11.26 23.94 -29.01
C THR A 359 11.59 23.01 -27.84
N GLN A 360 11.75 23.55 -26.62
CA GLN A 360 11.96 22.77 -25.40
C GLN A 360 10.75 21.88 -25.05
N ASP A 361 9.52 22.39 -25.18
CA ASP A 361 8.31 21.62 -24.92
C ASP A 361 8.14 20.45 -25.90
N ASN A 362 8.40 20.68 -27.19
CA ASN A 362 8.37 19.63 -28.20
C ASN A 362 9.49 18.60 -28.00
N LEU A 363 10.71 19.06 -27.68
CA LEU A 363 11.84 18.20 -27.35
C LEU A 363 11.54 17.32 -26.13
N ALA A 364 10.91 17.89 -25.10
CA ALA A 364 10.49 17.15 -23.92
C ALA A 364 9.51 16.03 -24.28
N SER A 365 8.51 16.33 -25.11
CA SER A 365 7.57 15.33 -25.64
C SER A 365 8.27 14.23 -26.45
N ALA A 366 9.28 14.59 -27.25
CA ALA A 366 10.07 13.62 -27.99
C ALA A 366 10.89 12.70 -27.05
N TYR A 367 11.53 13.26 -26.01
CA TYR A 367 12.23 12.48 -25.00
C TYR A 367 11.28 11.58 -24.20
N GLN A 368 10.10 12.06 -23.82
CA GLN A 368 9.10 11.28 -23.10
C GLN A 368 8.69 10.01 -23.86
N ASN A 369 8.64 10.08 -25.20
CA ASN A 369 8.23 8.98 -26.06
C ASN A 369 9.41 8.23 -26.70
N ARG A 370 10.66 8.60 -26.38
CA ARG A 370 11.87 8.05 -26.99
C ARG A 370 12.01 6.56 -26.69
N ILE A 371 12.12 5.77 -27.76
CA ILE A 371 12.21 4.30 -27.70
C ILE A 371 13.66 3.85 -27.42
N ARG A 372 14.66 4.56 -27.94
CA ARG A 372 16.08 4.25 -27.76
C ARG A 372 16.62 4.78 -26.43
N GLY A 373 17.67 4.15 -25.92
CA GLY A 373 18.33 4.55 -24.68
C GLY A 373 17.61 4.08 -23.41
N ASN A 374 18.10 4.54 -22.25
CA ASN A 374 17.52 4.18 -20.96
C ASN A 374 16.23 4.98 -20.70
N ILE A 375 15.10 4.30 -20.46
CA ILE A 375 13.79 4.94 -20.24
C ILE A 375 13.83 5.93 -19.06
N ALA A 376 14.53 5.59 -17.97
CA ALA A 376 14.59 6.45 -16.81
C ALA A 376 15.32 7.75 -17.12
N GLU A 377 16.40 7.70 -17.90
CA GLU A 377 17.14 8.88 -18.35
C GLU A 377 16.33 9.74 -19.33
N ASN A 378 15.64 9.10 -20.29
CA ASN A 378 14.76 9.80 -21.22
C ASN A 378 13.67 10.60 -20.49
N LEU A 379 13.11 10.05 -19.41
CA LEU A 379 12.11 10.76 -18.59
C LEU A 379 12.73 11.94 -17.82
N GLU A 380 13.98 11.85 -17.34
CA GLU A 380 14.66 13.00 -16.72
C GLU A 380 14.97 14.10 -17.74
N LEU A 381 15.39 13.73 -18.95
CA LEU A 381 15.61 14.69 -20.05
C LEU A 381 14.31 15.40 -20.44
N SER A 382 13.19 14.67 -20.48
CA SER A 382 11.86 15.23 -20.68
C SER A 382 11.47 16.21 -19.57
N ILE A 383 11.64 15.84 -18.30
CA ILE A 383 11.36 16.73 -17.16
C ILE A 383 12.20 18.01 -17.26
N ALA A 384 13.50 17.88 -17.51
CA ALA A 384 14.40 19.02 -17.66
C ALA A 384 13.91 19.97 -18.78
N ALA A 385 13.61 19.45 -19.96
CA ALA A 385 13.14 20.27 -21.09
C ALA A 385 11.79 20.94 -20.82
N TYR A 386 10.80 20.25 -20.23
CA TYR A 386 9.54 20.88 -19.82
C TYR A 386 9.75 21.97 -18.76
N THR A 387 10.66 21.76 -17.79
CA THR A 387 10.97 22.80 -16.79
C THR A 387 11.66 24.03 -17.40
N GLU A 388 12.48 23.86 -18.44
CA GLU A 388 13.04 24.98 -19.19
C GLU A 388 11.96 25.75 -19.96
N ALA A 389 11.02 25.05 -20.60
CA ALA A 389 9.89 25.69 -21.29
C ALA A 389 9.03 26.54 -20.33
N LEU A 390 8.77 26.05 -19.11
CA LEU A 390 8.00 26.76 -18.07
C LEU A 390 8.67 28.04 -17.53
N LYS A 391 9.97 28.28 -17.80
CA LYS A 391 10.61 29.57 -17.45
C LYS A 391 10.06 30.73 -18.29
N VAL A 392 9.55 30.45 -19.49
CA VAL A 392 8.99 31.45 -20.41
C VAL A 392 7.47 31.33 -20.47
N ARG A 393 6.96 30.11 -20.64
CA ARG A 393 5.53 29.81 -20.62
C ARG A 393 5.05 29.93 -19.17
N THR A 394 4.45 31.06 -18.83
CA THR A 394 3.90 31.34 -17.49
C THR A 394 2.39 31.51 -17.56
N PHE A 395 1.70 31.30 -16.44
CA PHE A 395 0.25 31.49 -16.31
C PHE A 395 -0.23 32.84 -16.88
N ASP A 396 0.48 33.93 -16.61
CA ASP A 396 0.05 35.28 -17.03
C ASP A 396 0.32 35.60 -18.50
N LYS A 397 1.39 35.06 -19.09
CA LYS A 397 1.82 35.41 -20.46
C LYS A 397 1.29 34.46 -21.53
N PHE A 398 1.29 33.16 -21.24
CA PHE A 398 0.95 32.09 -22.18
C PHE A 398 0.07 31.06 -21.48
N PRO A 399 -1.13 31.43 -20.98
CA PRO A 399 -1.93 30.57 -20.12
C PRO A 399 -2.23 29.20 -20.74
N LYS A 400 -2.52 29.17 -22.05
CA LYS A 400 -2.82 27.93 -22.77
C LYS A 400 -1.58 27.03 -22.89
N ASP A 401 -0.49 27.56 -23.43
CA ASP A 401 0.75 26.79 -23.62
C ASP A 401 1.37 26.36 -22.29
N TRP A 402 1.25 27.20 -21.26
CA TRP A 402 1.61 26.84 -19.88
C TRP A 402 0.80 25.65 -19.37
N ALA A 403 -0.52 25.65 -19.56
CA ALA A 403 -1.36 24.53 -19.11
C ALA A 403 -1.08 23.23 -19.89
N ASP A 404 -0.76 23.34 -21.18
CA ASP A 404 -0.38 22.22 -22.03
C ASP A 404 0.95 21.60 -21.56
N THR A 405 1.96 22.44 -21.32
CA THR A 405 3.25 22.03 -20.76
C THR A 405 3.08 21.42 -19.37
N GLN A 406 2.26 22.00 -18.49
CA GLN A 406 2.00 21.45 -17.15
C GLN A 406 1.37 20.05 -17.20
N ASN A 407 0.38 19.83 -18.07
CA ASN A 407 -0.23 18.51 -18.24
C ASN A 407 0.76 17.46 -18.78
N ASN A 408 1.66 17.86 -19.68
CA ASN A 408 2.65 16.95 -20.25
C ASN A 408 3.79 16.65 -19.26
N LEU A 409 4.21 17.64 -18.48
CA LEU A 409 5.11 17.47 -17.36
C LEU A 409 4.50 16.52 -16.31
N ALA A 410 3.22 16.69 -15.98
CA ALA A 410 2.48 15.80 -15.09
C ALA A 410 2.47 14.35 -15.59
N ASN A 411 2.22 14.12 -16.88
CA ASN A 411 2.31 12.79 -17.50
C ASN A 411 3.73 12.19 -17.37
N THR A 412 4.76 13.01 -17.39
CA THR A 412 6.16 12.57 -17.25
C THR A 412 6.47 12.22 -15.81
N TYR A 413 6.04 13.04 -14.84
CA TYR A 413 6.14 12.72 -13.41
C TYR A 413 5.40 11.42 -13.06
N ALA A 414 4.20 11.21 -13.59
CA ALA A 414 3.43 9.99 -13.35
C ALA A 414 4.12 8.71 -13.86
N LYS A 415 5.01 8.83 -14.87
CA LYS A 415 5.79 7.72 -15.45
C LYS A 415 7.21 7.63 -14.90
N ARG A 416 7.67 8.62 -14.12
CA ARG A 416 9.06 8.77 -13.69
C ARG A 416 9.52 7.58 -12.84
N ILE A 417 10.64 6.98 -13.25
CA ILE A 417 11.21 5.78 -12.62
C ILE A 417 12.14 6.15 -11.46
N ARG A 418 12.89 7.25 -11.57
CA ARG A 418 13.82 7.72 -10.52
C ARG A 418 13.08 8.46 -9.40
N GLY A 419 13.66 8.46 -8.21
CA GLY A 419 13.11 9.12 -7.03
C GLY A 419 12.04 8.29 -6.31
N ASP A 420 11.43 8.88 -5.28
CA ASP A 420 10.31 8.27 -4.57
C ASP A 420 9.05 8.28 -5.45
N LYS A 421 8.45 7.11 -5.68
CA LYS A 421 7.27 6.97 -6.52
C LYS A 421 6.08 7.75 -5.96
N ALA A 422 5.95 7.79 -4.64
CA ALA A 422 4.86 8.48 -3.99
C ALA A 422 4.98 10.00 -4.22
N GLU A 423 6.18 10.56 -4.07
CA GLU A 423 6.49 11.95 -4.40
C GLU A 423 6.26 12.28 -5.89
N ASN A 424 6.69 11.41 -6.79
CA ASN A 424 6.46 11.61 -8.23
C ASN A 424 4.96 11.71 -8.58
N LEU A 425 4.10 10.94 -7.92
CA LEU A 425 2.65 11.03 -8.12
C LEU A 425 2.06 12.33 -7.55
N GLU A 426 2.57 12.83 -6.41
CA GLU A 426 2.15 14.14 -5.90
C GLU A 426 2.55 15.29 -6.84
N LEU A 427 3.75 15.23 -7.42
CA LEU A 427 4.19 16.20 -8.43
C LEU A 427 3.29 16.16 -9.68
N ALA A 428 2.90 14.96 -10.12
CA ALA A 428 1.96 14.81 -11.23
C ALA A 428 0.58 15.42 -10.92
N ILE A 429 0.01 15.09 -9.75
CA ILE A 429 -1.29 15.61 -9.30
C ILE A 429 -1.27 17.15 -9.21
N ALA A 430 -0.19 17.72 -8.67
CA ALA A 430 -0.02 19.17 -8.59
C ALA A 430 0.00 19.81 -9.99
N ALA A 431 0.80 19.28 -10.91
CA ALA A 431 0.90 19.82 -12.27
C ALA A 431 -0.40 19.65 -13.09
N TYR A 432 -1.14 18.54 -12.95
CA TYR A 432 -2.48 18.43 -13.55
C TYR A 432 -3.47 19.46 -12.98
N THR A 433 -3.42 19.69 -11.67
CA THR A 433 -4.29 20.68 -10.99
C THR A 433 -3.99 22.10 -11.47
N GLU A 434 -2.71 22.44 -11.67
CA GLU A 434 -2.30 23.70 -12.28
C GLU A 434 -2.84 23.84 -13.71
N ALA A 435 -2.70 22.81 -14.55
CA ALA A 435 -3.25 22.82 -15.91
C ALA A 435 -4.77 23.05 -15.95
N LEU A 436 -5.52 22.49 -14.99
CA LEU A 436 -6.98 22.64 -14.87
C LEU A 436 -7.43 24.07 -14.47
N LYS A 437 -6.52 24.96 -14.04
CA LYS A 437 -6.87 26.38 -13.83
C LYS A 437 -7.18 27.12 -15.13
N VAL A 438 -6.58 26.69 -16.23
CA VAL A 438 -6.77 27.28 -17.57
C VAL A 438 -7.64 26.39 -18.45
N ARG A 439 -7.38 25.08 -18.42
CA ARG A 439 -8.20 24.11 -19.15
C ARG A 439 -9.50 23.91 -18.37
N THR A 440 -10.59 24.49 -18.86
CA THR A 440 -11.93 24.39 -18.24
C THR A 440 -12.92 23.72 -19.18
N PHE A 441 -14.05 23.27 -18.62
CA PHE A 441 -15.15 22.70 -19.41
C PHE A 441 -15.63 23.65 -20.52
N ASP A 442 -15.71 24.95 -20.23
CA ASP A 442 -16.25 25.95 -21.17
C ASP A 442 -15.25 26.39 -22.24
N ASN A 443 -13.96 26.49 -21.91
CA ASN A 443 -12.95 27.04 -22.82
C ASN A 443 -12.29 25.98 -23.71
N SER A 444 -12.03 24.79 -23.17
CA SER A 444 -11.28 23.73 -23.84
C SER A 444 -11.75 22.34 -23.38
N PRO A 445 -12.99 21.94 -23.73
CA PRO A 445 -13.65 20.78 -23.15
C PRO A 445 -12.89 19.46 -23.36
N GLU A 446 -12.24 19.26 -24.52
CA GLU A 446 -11.52 18.01 -24.82
C GLU A 446 -10.19 17.90 -24.05
N ASP A 447 -9.43 19.00 -23.96
CA ASP A 447 -8.20 19.08 -23.18
C ASP A 447 -8.48 19.00 -21.68
N TRP A 448 -9.56 19.63 -21.23
CA TRP A 448 -10.06 19.51 -19.86
C TRP A 448 -10.41 18.06 -19.53
N ALA A 449 -11.20 17.38 -20.37
CA ALA A 449 -11.56 15.98 -20.15
C ALA A 449 -10.34 15.04 -20.21
N THR A 450 -9.32 15.37 -21.00
CA THR A 450 -8.06 14.63 -21.03
C THR A 450 -7.25 14.80 -19.75
N THR A 451 -7.14 16.04 -19.28
CA THR A 451 -6.45 16.36 -18.03
C THR A 451 -7.17 15.71 -16.84
N GLN A 452 -8.51 15.74 -16.81
CA GLN A 452 -9.32 15.07 -15.79
C GLN A 452 -9.09 13.55 -15.77
N HIS A 453 -9.05 12.90 -16.93
CA HIS A 453 -8.76 11.46 -17.01
C HIS A 453 -7.34 11.12 -16.53
N ASN A 454 -6.35 11.93 -16.89
CA ASN A 454 -4.96 11.70 -16.44
C ASN A 454 -4.82 11.93 -14.93
N LEU A 455 -5.51 12.93 -14.40
CA LEU A 455 -5.62 13.17 -12.97
C LEU A 455 -6.31 12.00 -12.25
N ALA A 456 -7.35 11.41 -12.87
CA ALA A 456 -7.98 10.19 -12.35
C ALA A 456 -6.98 9.05 -12.23
N LEU A 457 -6.20 8.76 -13.29
CA LEU A 457 -5.14 7.75 -13.24
C LEU A 457 -4.09 8.04 -12.16
N ALA A 458 -3.73 9.31 -11.95
CA ALA A 458 -2.81 9.69 -10.89
C ALA A 458 -3.40 9.44 -9.49
N TYR A 459 -4.68 9.78 -9.26
CA TYR A 459 -5.38 9.48 -8.01
C TYR A 459 -5.55 7.98 -7.78
N SER A 460 -5.92 7.22 -8.81
CA SER A 460 -6.05 5.76 -8.75
C SER A 460 -4.73 5.11 -8.33
N ASN A 461 -3.60 5.61 -8.81
CA ASN A 461 -2.26 5.10 -8.48
C ASN A 461 -1.61 5.75 -7.24
N ARG A 462 -2.23 6.78 -6.65
CA ARG A 462 -1.68 7.55 -5.55
C ARG A 462 -1.41 6.67 -4.32
N ILE A 463 -0.18 6.75 -3.82
CA ILE A 463 0.31 5.95 -2.68
C ILE A 463 -0.01 6.65 -1.36
N ARG A 464 0.18 7.98 -1.29
CA ARG A 464 -0.06 8.78 -0.09
C ARG A 464 -1.55 9.04 0.15
N GLY A 465 -1.90 9.10 1.43
CA GLY A 465 -3.24 9.41 1.89
C GLY A 465 -4.17 8.21 1.83
N ASP A 466 -5.39 8.36 2.36
CA ASP A 466 -6.36 7.27 2.38
C ASP A 466 -6.70 6.75 0.98
N LYS A 467 -6.34 5.49 0.72
CA LYS A 467 -6.61 4.80 -0.55
C LYS A 467 -8.09 4.83 -0.93
N ALA A 468 -9.00 4.76 0.06
CA ALA A 468 -10.43 4.81 -0.21
C ALA A 468 -10.83 6.15 -0.84
N GLU A 469 -10.34 7.26 -0.29
CA GLU A 469 -10.62 8.60 -0.82
C GLU A 469 -9.92 8.85 -2.15
N ASN A 470 -8.69 8.34 -2.32
CA ASN A 470 -7.98 8.43 -3.60
C ASN A 470 -8.79 7.77 -4.74
N LEU A 471 -9.44 6.63 -4.48
CA LEU A 471 -10.34 5.98 -5.44
C LEU A 471 -11.61 6.80 -5.71
N GLU A 472 -12.23 7.42 -4.68
CA GLU A 472 -13.39 8.29 -4.91
C GLU A 472 -13.03 9.54 -5.73
N LEU A 473 -11.84 10.13 -5.51
CA LEU A 473 -11.34 11.24 -6.33
C LEU A 473 -11.11 10.81 -7.78
N SER A 474 -10.58 9.61 -8.01
CA SER A 474 -10.43 9.03 -9.35
C SER A 474 -11.79 8.81 -10.03
N ILE A 475 -12.75 8.24 -9.31
CA ILE A 475 -14.12 8.03 -9.81
C ILE A 475 -14.78 9.36 -10.18
N ALA A 476 -14.67 10.38 -9.31
CA ALA A 476 -15.23 11.70 -9.56
C ALA A 476 -14.62 12.36 -10.81
N THR A 477 -13.29 12.37 -10.92
CA THR A 477 -12.58 12.95 -12.08
C THR A 477 -12.81 12.16 -13.38
N CYS A 478 -12.97 10.83 -13.32
CA CYS A 478 -13.44 10.03 -14.45
C CYS A 478 -14.84 10.45 -14.91
N ASN A 479 -15.78 10.64 -13.99
CA ASN A 479 -17.14 11.08 -14.32
C ASN A 479 -17.16 12.48 -14.95
N GLU A 480 -16.31 13.39 -14.48
CA GLU A 480 -16.13 14.71 -15.11
C GLU A 480 -15.63 14.57 -16.56
N ALA A 481 -14.59 13.76 -16.80
CA ALA A 481 -14.09 13.51 -18.16
C ALA A 481 -15.16 12.90 -19.10
N LEU A 482 -16.03 12.03 -18.58
CA LEU A 482 -17.11 11.38 -19.33
C LEU A 482 -18.24 12.33 -19.74
N LYS A 483 -18.33 13.55 -19.18
CA LYS A 483 -19.28 14.58 -19.66
C LYS A 483 -18.97 15.03 -21.09
N VAL A 484 -17.69 15.00 -21.47
CA VAL A 484 -17.23 15.41 -22.82
C VAL A 484 -16.91 14.18 -23.68
N ARG A 485 -16.23 13.18 -23.11
CA ARG A 485 -15.86 11.95 -23.81
C ARG A 485 -17.06 11.02 -23.85
N THR A 486 -17.80 11.03 -24.95
CA THR A 486 -18.91 10.10 -25.21
C THR A 486 -18.53 9.06 -26.26
N ILE A 487 -19.28 7.95 -26.32
CA ILE A 487 -19.05 6.89 -27.32
C ILE A 487 -19.17 7.42 -28.75
N ASP A 488 -20.03 8.41 -29.00
CA ASP A 488 -20.27 8.98 -30.34
C ASP A 488 -19.25 10.06 -30.73
N ARG A 489 -18.72 10.81 -29.76
CA ARG A 489 -17.80 11.94 -30.03
C ARG A 489 -16.34 11.54 -29.97
N ILE A 490 -15.94 10.85 -28.90
CA ILE A 490 -14.54 10.46 -28.63
C ILE A 490 -14.51 8.99 -28.19
N PRO A 491 -14.80 8.02 -29.08
CA PRO A 491 -15.02 6.63 -28.69
C PRO A 491 -13.85 6.02 -27.91
N LEU A 492 -12.61 6.22 -28.38
CA LEU A 492 -11.42 5.69 -27.71
C LEU A 492 -11.16 6.38 -26.36
N GLY A 493 -11.33 7.71 -26.28
CA GLY A 493 -11.20 8.47 -25.04
C GLY A 493 -12.24 8.05 -23.99
N TRP A 494 -13.49 7.82 -24.42
CA TRP A 494 -14.56 7.26 -23.59
C TRP A 494 -14.21 5.86 -23.08
N ALA A 495 -13.69 5.00 -23.95
CA ALA A 495 -13.28 3.64 -23.59
C ALA A 495 -12.11 3.65 -22.58
N ASN A 496 -11.12 4.53 -22.76
CA ASN A 496 -9.99 4.68 -21.83
C ASN A 496 -10.46 5.15 -20.45
N THR A 497 -11.33 6.17 -20.40
CA THR A 497 -11.86 6.69 -19.14
C THR A 497 -12.76 5.66 -18.46
N LYS A 498 -13.62 4.94 -19.18
CA LYS A 498 -14.44 3.86 -18.61
C LYS A 498 -13.63 2.68 -18.11
N ASN A 499 -12.53 2.33 -18.75
CA ASN A 499 -11.65 1.26 -18.27
C ASN A 499 -11.00 1.63 -16.92
N THR A 500 -10.61 2.90 -16.76
CA THR A 500 -10.07 3.41 -15.50
C THR A 500 -11.14 3.40 -14.41
N LEU A 501 -12.32 3.94 -14.73
CA LEU A 501 -13.48 3.92 -13.83
C LEU A 501 -13.86 2.50 -13.39
N ALA A 502 -13.83 1.54 -14.31
CA ALA A 502 -14.07 0.14 -14.01
C ALA A 502 -13.02 -0.45 -13.04
N GLY A 503 -11.74 -0.10 -13.22
CA GLY A 503 -10.66 -0.48 -12.30
C GLY A 503 -10.85 0.13 -10.92
N ASP A 504 -11.22 1.41 -10.86
CA ASP A 504 -11.49 2.08 -9.59
C ASP A 504 -12.66 1.43 -8.85
N TYR A 505 -13.74 1.04 -9.55
CA TYR A 505 -14.83 0.26 -8.96
C TYR A 505 -14.38 -1.14 -8.52
N ALA A 506 -13.53 -1.83 -9.29
CA ALA A 506 -13.04 -3.15 -8.92
C ALA A 506 -12.20 -3.15 -7.63
N ASP A 507 -11.48 -2.06 -7.38
CA ASP A 507 -10.65 -1.86 -6.18
C ASP A 507 -11.31 -0.97 -5.12
N ARG A 508 -12.54 -0.49 -5.37
CA ARG A 508 -13.27 0.42 -4.50
C ARG A 508 -13.52 -0.18 -3.12
N ILE A 509 -13.05 0.54 -2.11
CA ILE A 509 -13.15 0.14 -0.70
C ILE A 509 -14.53 0.50 -0.11
N LYS A 510 -15.12 1.62 -0.54
CA LYS A 510 -16.43 2.09 -0.05
C LYS A 510 -17.60 1.39 -0.76
N GLY A 511 -18.71 1.23 -0.04
CA GLY A 511 -19.93 0.58 -0.55
C GLY A 511 -19.87 -0.94 -0.54
N ASP A 512 -20.90 -1.60 -1.09
CA ASP A 512 -20.91 -3.07 -1.18
C ASP A 512 -19.89 -3.57 -2.21
N LYS A 513 -18.96 -4.40 -1.74
CA LYS A 513 -17.87 -4.92 -2.57
C LYS A 513 -18.37 -5.79 -3.73
N ALA A 514 -19.46 -6.53 -3.53
CA ALA A 514 -20.00 -7.39 -4.57
C ALA A 514 -20.62 -6.55 -5.69
N GLU A 515 -21.38 -5.51 -5.35
CA GLU A 515 -21.96 -4.57 -6.30
C GLU A 515 -20.91 -3.77 -7.06
N ASN A 516 -19.89 -3.28 -6.37
CA ASN A 516 -18.75 -2.59 -6.99
C ASN A 516 -18.08 -3.46 -8.07
N LEU A 517 -17.87 -4.75 -7.80
CA LEU A 517 -17.30 -5.70 -8.77
C LEU A 517 -18.24 -5.99 -9.95
N GLU A 518 -19.55 -6.12 -9.73
CA GLU A 518 -20.51 -6.27 -10.83
C GLU A 518 -20.53 -5.02 -11.72
N LEU A 519 -20.46 -3.83 -11.13
CA LEU A 519 -20.40 -2.58 -11.88
C LEU A 519 -19.10 -2.47 -12.69
N ALA A 520 -17.95 -2.84 -12.12
CA ALA A 520 -16.69 -2.90 -12.83
C ALA A 520 -16.76 -3.83 -14.04
N ILE A 521 -17.25 -5.07 -13.86
CA ILE A 521 -17.41 -6.05 -14.94
C ILE A 521 -18.33 -5.52 -16.03
N LYS A 522 -19.44 -4.87 -15.66
CA LYS A 522 -20.34 -4.24 -16.63
C LYS A 522 -19.62 -3.18 -17.46
N LEU A 523 -18.89 -2.26 -16.80
CA LEU A 523 -18.16 -1.19 -17.47
C LEU A 523 -17.07 -1.72 -18.39
N TYR A 524 -16.31 -2.73 -17.99
CA TYR A 524 -15.32 -3.36 -18.86
C TYR A 524 -15.94 -4.01 -20.10
N ASN A 525 -17.11 -4.66 -19.97
CA ASN A 525 -17.82 -5.22 -21.12
C ASN A 525 -18.31 -4.12 -22.08
N GLU A 526 -18.69 -2.95 -21.57
CA GLU A 526 -19.00 -1.78 -22.40
C GLU A 526 -17.76 -1.25 -23.15
N VAL A 527 -16.60 -1.23 -22.49
CA VAL A 527 -15.31 -0.84 -23.10
C VAL A 527 -14.95 -1.76 -24.28
N LEU A 528 -15.18 -3.07 -24.17
CA LEU A 528 -14.90 -4.05 -25.24
C LEU A 528 -15.78 -3.87 -26.49
N GLN A 529 -16.88 -3.12 -26.43
CA GLN A 529 -17.67 -2.78 -27.63
C GLN A 529 -16.92 -1.81 -28.56
N VAL A 530 -16.04 -0.99 -27.98
CA VAL A 530 -15.20 -0.03 -28.72
C VAL A 530 -13.82 -0.64 -28.98
N ARG A 531 -13.18 -1.16 -27.93
CA ARG A 531 -11.87 -1.81 -28.00
C ARG A 531 -12.03 -3.27 -28.44
N THR A 532 -12.06 -3.49 -29.75
CA THR A 532 -12.07 -4.84 -30.33
C THR A 532 -10.65 -5.28 -30.70
N TYR A 533 -10.45 -6.59 -30.81
CA TYR A 533 -9.18 -7.18 -31.27
C TYR A 533 -8.70 -6.54 -32.59
N ASP A 534 -9.60 -6.35 -33.55
CA ASP A 534 -9.23 -5.86 -34.89
C ASP A 534 -8.92 -4.36 -34.94
N LYS A 535 -9.55 -3.54 -34.09
CA LYS A 535 -9.40 -2.08 -34.13
C LYS A 535 -8.35 -1.57 -33.16
N PHE A 536 -8.30 -2.14 -31.96
CA PHE A 536 -7.46 -1.68 -30.86
C PHE A 536 -6.88 -2.87 -30.08
N PRO A 537 -6.07 -3.75 -30.71
CA PRO A 537 -5.64 -5.00 -30.12
C PRO A 537 -4.89 -4.84 -28.79
N TRP A 538 -4.05 -3.80 -28.69
CA TRP A 538 -3.33 -3.48 -27.46
C TRP A 538 -4.27 -3.09 -26.31
N GLY A 539 -5.24 -2.21 -26.57
CA GLY A 539 -6.22 -1.79 -25.55
C GLY A 539 -7.23 -2.89 -25.21
N TRP A 540 -7.61 -3.71 -26.19
CA TRP A 540 -8.46 -4.88 -26.01
C TRP A 540 -7.79 -5.88 -25.06
N ALA A 541 -6.53 -6.25 -25.31
CA ALA A 541 -5.80 -7.19 -24.47
C ALA A 541 -5.65 -6.67 -23.03
N GLY A 542 -5.42 -5.37 -22.84
CA GLY A 542 -5.39 -4.75 -21.51
C GLY A 542 -6.72 -4.89 -20.77
N THR A 543 -7.84 -4.58 -21.45
CA THR A 543 -9.18 -4.74 -20.87
C THR A 543 -9.52 -6.21 -20.56
N GLN A 544 -9.01 -7.18 -21.33
CA GLN A 544 -9.15 -8.59 -20.99
C GLN A 544 -8.44 -8.94 -19.67
N VAL A 545 -7.22 -8.45 -19.46
CA VAL A 545 -6.48 -8.66 -18.20
C VAL A 545 -7.23 -8.05 -17.01
N ASP A 546 -7.77 -6.85 -17.19
CA ASP A 546 -8.54 -6.17 -16.15
C ASP A 546 -9.84 -6.92 -15.80
N LEU A 547 -10.55 -7.44 -16.80
CA LEU A 547 -11.69 -8.35 -16.60
C LEU A 547 -11.27 -9.62 -15.87
N ALA A 548 -10.13 -10.21 -16.23
CA ALA A 548 -9.62 -11.40 -15.56
C ALA A 548 -9.43 -11.15 -14.06
N ASN A 549 -8.88 -9.99 -13.69
CA ASN A 549 -8.71 -9.59 -12.29
C ASN A 549 -10.05 -9.38 -11.58
N ALA A 550 -11.03 -8.74 -12.24
CA ALA A 550 -12.35 -8.53 -11.68
C ALA A 550 -13.09 -9.86 -11.43
N TYR A 551 -13.04 -10.79 -12.39
CA TYR A 551 -13.62 -12.13 -12.24
C TYR A 551 -12.92 -12.96 -11.15
N ALA A 552 -11.59 -12.86 -11.03
CA ALA A 552 -10.86 -13.54 -9.94
C ALA A 552 -11.29 -13.06 -8.54
N LYS A 553 -11.69 -11.78 -8.42
CA LYS A 553 -12.15 -11.16 -7.16
C LYS A 553 -13.67 -11.28 -6.93
N ARG A 554 -14.44 -11.69 -7.94
CA ARG A 554 -15.91 -11.64 -7.95
C ARG A 554 -16.53 -12.51 -6.86
N ILE A 555 -17.49 -11.93 -6.14
CA ILE A 555 -18.14 -12.56 -4.96
C ILE A 555 -19.44 -13.27 -5.34
N ARG A 556 -20.21 -12.72 -6.29
CA ARG A 556 -21.48 -13.31 -6.76
C ARG A 556 -21.22 -14.43 -7.77
N GLU A 557 -22.27 -15.24 -8.00
CA GLU A 557 -22.25 -16.44 -8.85
C GLU A 557 -21.30 -17.53 -8.32
N ASP A 558 -21.16 -18.60 -9.10
CA ASP A 558 -20.30 -19.73 -8.75
C ASP A 558 -18.82 -19.36 -8.86
N LYS A 559 -18.05 -19.67 -7.80
CA LYS A 559 -16.62 -19.33 -7.71
C LYS A 559 -15.77 -20.08 -8.72
N GLU A 560 -16.12 -21.32 -9.06
CA GLU A 560 -15.40 -22.11 -10.06
C GLU A 560 -15.55 -21.46 -11.44
N ASP A 561 -16.78 -21.13 -11.84
CA ASP A 561 -17.06 -20.46 -13.12
C ASP A 561 -16.34 -19.11 -13.24
N ASN A 562 -16.30 -18.33 -12.16
CA ASN A 562 -15.60 -17.04 -12.14
C ASN A 562 -14.09 -17.20 -12.37
N LEU A 563 -13.46 -18.21 -11.76
CA LEU A 563 -12.03 -18.48 -11.94
C LEU A 563 -11.70 -18.98 -13.36
N GLU A 564 -12.55 -19.81 -13.96
CA GLU A 564 -12.36 -20.25 -15.34
C GLU A 564 -12.51 -19.07 -16.33
N LYS A 565 -13.47 -18.16 -16.11
CA LYS A 565 -13.58 -16.91 -16.89
C LYS A 565 -12.29 -16.09 -16.77
N SER A 566 -11.78 -15.92 -15.55
CA SER A 566 -10.52 -15.20 -15.31
C SER A 566 -9.34 -15.80 -16.09
N ILE A 567 -9.17 -17.12 -16.02
CA ILE A 567 -8.12 -17.83 -16.77
C ILE A 567 -8.26 -17.62 -18.27
N ASN A 568 -9.49 -17.77 -18.80
CA ASN A 568 -9.75 -17.59 -20.23
C ASN A 568 -9.42 -16.18 -20.71
N TYR A 569 -9.79 -15.14 -19.95
CA TYR A 569 -9.46 -13.77 -20.30
C TYR A 569 -7.95 -13.47 -20.29
N CYS A 570 -7.21 -14.01 -19.32
CA CYS A 570 -5.75 -13.96 -19.33
C CYS A 570 -5.14 -14.67 -20.55
N GLN A 571 -5.65 -15.86 -20.91
CA GLN A 571 -5.19 -16.61 -22.07
C GLN A 571 -5.46 -15.87 -23.39
N GLU A 572 -6.63 -15.24 -23.52
CA GLU A 572 -6.96 -14.42 -24.69
C GLU A 572 -6.04 -13.19 -24.81
N ALA A 573 -5.73 -12.51 -23.70
CA ALA A 573 -4.75 -11.42 -23.71
C ALA A 573 -3.35 -11.87 -24.14
N LEU A 574 -2.91 -13.06 -23.70
CA LEU A 574 -1.62 -13.65 -24.07
C LEU A 574 -1.50 -14.06 -25.55
N ARG A 575 -2.61 -14.07 -26.30
CA ARG A 575 -2.56 -14.22 -27.77
C ARG A 575 -1.95 -13.00 -28.45
N PHE A 576 -2.08 -11.83 -27.83
CA PHE A 576 -1.54 -10.57 -28.34
C PHE A 576 -0.29 -10.13 -27.57
N TYR A 577 -0.33 -10.16 -26.25
CA TYR A 577 0.84 -9.89 -25.42
C TYR A 577 1.75 -11.11 -25.44
N THR A 578 2.82 -11.06 -26.23
CA THR A 578 3.84 -12.12 -26.32
C THR A 578 5.15 -11.67 -25.68
N PHE A 579 6.01 -12.63 -25.33
CA PHE A 579 7.33 -12.34 -24.77
C PHE A 579 8.17 -11.44 -25.69
N ASP A 580 8.17 -11.70 -26.99
CA ASP A 580 9.04 -11.01 -27.95
C ASP A 580 8.55 -9.58 -28.28
N THR A 581 7.23 -9.38 -28.32
CA THR A 581 6.64 -8.11 -28.77
C THR A 581 6.14 -7.21 -27.65
N HIS A 582 5.78 -7.79 -26.50
CA HIS A 582 5.22 -7.08 -25.35
C HIS A 582 5.69 -7.71 -24.02
N PRO A 583 7.02 -7.81 -23.77
CA PRO A 583 7.56 -8.57 -22.65
C PRO A 583 6.98 -8.15 -21.29
N GLN A 584 6.81 -6.85 -21.06
CA GLN A 584 6.29 -6.31 -19.81
C GLN A 584 4.82 -6.72 -19.57
N GLN A 585 3.94 -6.49 -20.56
CA GLN A 585 2.52 -6.85 -20.45
C GLN A 585 2.36 -8.37 -20.38
N TRP A 586 3.12 -9.13 -21.17
CA TRP A 586 3.14 -10.59 -21.11
C TRP A 586 3.48 -11.10 -19.70
N ALA A 587 4.54 -10.56 -19.08
CA ALA A 587 4.93 -10.94 -17.73
C ALA A 587 3.87 -10.59 -16.69
N ALA A 588 3.24 -9.41 -16.80
CA ALA A 588 2.15 -9.00 -15.92
C ALA A 588 0.92 -9.91 -16.08
N THR A 589 0.53 -10.25 -17.32
CA THR A 589 -0.59 -11.17 -17.58
C THR A 589 -0.28 -12.58 -17.08
N LYS A 590 0.96 -13.07 -17.20
CA LYS A 590 1.39 -14.35 -16.62
C LYS A 590 1.27 -14.37 -15.10
N ASN A 591 1.64 -13.28 -14.44
CA ASN A 591 1.45 -13.14 -13.00
C ASN A 591 -0.04 -13.20 -12.61
N ASN A 592 -0.92 -12.50 -13.33
CA ASN A 592 -2.37 -12.53 -13.04
C ASN A 592 -2.97 -13.91 -13.33
N LEU A 593 -2.56 -14.57 -14.41
CA LEU A 593 -2.93 -15.95 -14.72
C LEU A 593 -2.54 -16.90 -13.59
N ALA A 594 -1.35 -16.72 -13.00
CA ALA A 594 -0.91 -17.54 -11.88
C ALA A 594 -1.78 -17.36 -10.63
N ILE A 595 -2.26 -16.15 -10.35
CA ILE A 595 -3.20 -15.89 -9.25
C ILE A 595 -4.49 -16.70 -9.45
N SER A 596 -5.04 -16.71 -10.66
CA SER A 596 -6.24 -17.50 -10.96
C SER A 596 -6.00 -19.00 -10.84
N TYR A 597 -4.82 -19.50 -11.28
CA TYR A 597 -4.44 -20.91 -11.07
C TYR A 597 -4.27 -21.28 -9.59
N LEU A 598 -3.76 -20.38 -8.74
CA LEU A 598 -3.57 -20.63 -7.31
C LEU A 598 -4.88 -20.93 -6.56
N ASP A 599 -5.98 -20.36 -7.03
CA ASP A 599 -7.30 -20.48 -6.40
C ASP A 599 -8.27 -21.36 -7.22
N ARG A 600 -7.85 -21.86 -8.39
CA ARG A 600 -8.65 -22.72 -9.29
C ARG A 600 -9.12 -23.99 -8.59
N ILE A 601 -10.43 -24.20 -8.62
CA ILE A 601 -11.13 -25.33 -7.99
C ILE A 601 -11.17 -26.54 -8.92
N LYS A 602 -11.41 -26.28 -10.22
CA LYS A 602 -11.49 -27.29 -11.27
C LYS A 602 -10.14 -27.96 -11.52
N GLU A 603 -10.18 -29.20 -12.00
CA GLU A 603 -9.00 -30.05 -12.24
C GLU A 603 -8.22 -30.41 -10.96
N ASN A 604 -7.07 -31.07 -11.12
CA ASN A 604 -6.26 -31.46 -9.98
C ASN A 604 -5.55 -30.24 -9.38
N LYS A 605 -5.80 -29.98 -8.09
CA LYS A 605 -5.18 -28.91 -7.33
C LYS A 605 -3.64 -28.95 -7.38
N GLU A 606 -3.03 -30.12 -7.42
CA GLU A 606 -1.57 -30.25 -7.56
C GLU A 606 -1.08 -29.66 -8.88
N ASP A 607 -1.73 -30.01 -10.00
CA ASP A 607 -1.34 -29.53 -11.33
C ASP A 607 -1.57 -28.02 -11.48
N ASN A 608 -2.67 -27.50 -10.92
CA ASN A 608 -2.96 -26.06 -10.89
C ASN A 608 -1.85 -25.26 -10.17
N LEU A 609 -1.31 -25.78 -9.07
CA LEU A 609 -0.22 -25.14 -8.34
C LEU A 609 1.08 -25.13 -9.14
N GLU A 610 1.39 -26.20 -9.89
CA GLU A 610 2.56 -26.22 -10.76
C GLU A 610 2.39 -25.27 -11.96
N LEU A 611 1.19 -25.14 -12.52
CA LEU A 611 0.88 -24.14 -13.56
C LEU A 611 1.09 -22.71 -13.04
N ALA A 612 0.64 -22.42 -11.82
CA ALA A 612 0.86 -21.11 -11.19
C ALA A 612 2.36 -20.81 -11.01
N ILE A 613 3.13 -21.78 -10.48
CA ILE A 613 4.58 -21.63 -10.30
C ILE A 613 5.27 -21.42 -11.64
N ALA A 614 4.92 -22.19 -12.67
CA ALA A 614 5.49 -22.06 -14.01
C ALA A 614 5.23 -20.66 -14.61
N ALA A 615 4.00 -20.16 -14.51
CA ALA A 615 3.64 -18.83 -15.00
C ALA A 615 4.38 -17.70 -14.24
N LEU A 616 4.61 -17.84 -12.93
CA LEU A 616 5.38 -16.87 -12.14
C LEU A 616 6.87 -16.90 -12.46
N ILE A 617 7.46 -18.08 -12.66
CA ILE A 617 8.85 -18.22 -13.13
C ILE A 617 9.01 -17.61 -14.52
N GLU A 618 8.03 -17.78 -15.40
CA GLU A 618 8.01 -17.10 -16.71
C GLU A 618 7.97 -15.58 -16.57
N SER A 619 7.12 -15.05 -15.69
CA SER A 619 7.03 -13.62 -15.40
C SER A 619 8.38 -13.04 -14.95
N LEU A 620 9.10 -13.74 -14.06
CA LEU A 620 10.42 -13.34 -13.54
C LEU A 620 11.54 -13.30 -14.59
N LYS A 621 11.33 -13.82 -15.81
CA LYS A 621 12.28 -13.64 -16.91
C LYS A 621 12.34 -12.19 -17.41
N VAL A 622 11.26 -11.44 -17.19
CA VAL A 622 11.15 -10.02 -17.56
C VAL A 622 11.16 -9.15 -16.31
N THR A 623 10.41 -9.52 -15.27
CA THR A 623 10.36 -8.74 -14.03
C THR A 623 11.58 -9.05 -13.17
N THR A 624 12.64 -8.24 -13.31
CA THR A 624 13.88 -8.38 -12.52
C THR A 624 13.96 -7.34 -11.41
N PHE A 625 14.85 -7.57 -10.44
CA PHE A 625 15.10 -6.64 -9.34
C PHE A 625 15.55 -5.25 -9.83
N ASP A 626 16.39 -5.20 -10.87
CA ASP A 626 17.00 -3.94 -11.33
C ASP A 626 16.10 -3.15 -12.28
N GLU A 627 15.39 -3.82 -13.20
CA GLU A 627 14.58 -3.13 -14.23
C GLU A 627 13.14 -2.86 -13.76
N PHE A 628 12.57 -3.75 -12.92
CA PHE A 628 11.18 -3.68 -12.45
C PHE A 628 11.01 -4.13 -10.99
N PRO A 629 11.67 -3.47 -10.01
CA PRO A 629 11.75 -3.91 -8.61
C PRO A 629 10.37 -4.16 -7.97
N GLN A 630 9.39 -3.30 -8.27
CA GLN A 630 8.03 -3.39 -7.71
C GLN A 630 7.28 -4.61 -8.25
N GLN A 631 7.27 -4.80 -9.57
CA GLN A 631 6.63 -5.95 -10.19
C GLN A 631 7.34 -7.24 -9.79
N TRP A 632 8.68 -7.24 -9.73
CA TRP A 632 9.46 -8.36 -9.22
C TRP A 632 9.03 -8.73 -7.79
N ALA A 633 8.88 -7.76 -6.89
CA ALA A 633 8.45 -8.02 -5.51
C ALA A 633 7.03 -8.60 -5.43
N ILE A 634 6.08 -8.12 -6.25
CA ILE A 634 4.73 -8.68 -6.35
C ILE A 634 4.77 -10.11 -6.89
N THR A 635 5.59 -10.37 -7.91
CA THR A 635 5.78 -11.73 -8.45
C THR A 635 6.40 -12.66 -7.41
N GLN A 636 7.37 -12.19 -6.62
CA GLN A 636 7.94 -12.93 -5.49
C GLN A 636 6.89 -13.24 -4.42
N LEU A 637 6.04 -12.28 -4.04
CA LEU A 637 4.92 -12.52 -3.12
C LEU A 637 4.00 -13.64 -3.62
N ASN A 638 3.59 -13.59 -4.89
CA ASN A 638 2.72 -14.60 -5.48
C ASN A 638 3.41 -15.97 -5.58
N LEU A 639 4.71 -15.98 -5.88
CA LEU A 639 5.51 -17.21 -5.92
C LEU A 639 5.67 -17.82 -4.53
N GLY A 640 5.83 -16.99 -3.51
CA GLY A 640 5.83 -17.42 -2.11
C GLY A 640 4.50 -18.08 -1.73
N ASN A 641 3.36 -17.49 -2.15
CA ASN A 641 2.04 -18.09 -1.94
C ASN A 641 1.89 -19.44 -2.66
N ALA A 642 2.44 -19.55 -3.87
CA ALA A 642 2.43 -20.77 -4.65
C ALA A 642 3.25 -21.88 -3.97
N PHE A 643 4.48 -21.59 -3.55
CA PHE A 643 5.31 -22.53 -2.81
C PHE A 643 4.73 -22.91 -1.46
N HIS A 644 4.12 -21.97 -0.74
CA HIS A 644 3.43 -22.26 0.52
C HIS A 644 2.30 -23.29 0.35
N LYS A 645 1.51 -23.16 -0.72
CA LYS A 645 0.38 -24.06 -1.02
C LYS A 645 0.81 -25.35 -1.74
N ARG A 646 2.04 -25.42 -2.27
CA ARG A 646 2.54 -26.50 -3.14
C ARG A 646 2.49 -27.88 -2.48
N ILE A 647 1.82 -28.82 -3.15
CA ILE A 647 1.63 -30.20 -2.69
C ILE A 647 2.82 -31.09 -3.09
N LYS A 648 3.36 -30.89 -4.30
CA LYS A 648 4.44 -31.71 -4.86
C LYS A 648 5.80 -31.42 -4.23
N GLY A 649 6.60 -32.47 -4.07
CA GLY A 649 7.98 -32.39 -3.57
C GLY A 649 8.07 -32.39 -2.04
N ASP A 650 9.25 -32.02 -1.53
CA ASP A 650 9.49 -31.96 -0.08
C ASP A 650 8.84 -30.71 0.53
N LYS A 651 7.99 -30.92 1.55
CA LYS A 651 7.23 -29.85 2.19
C LYS A 651 8.13 -28.82 2.88
N VAL A 652 9.25 -29.24 3.47
CA VAL A 652 10.18 -28.31 4.15
C VAL A 652 10.85 -27.42 3.12
N LYS A 653 11.36 -28.00 2.03
CA LYS A 653 11.95 -27.23 0.92
C LYS A 653 10.97 -26.26 0.27
N ASN A 654 9.70 -26.64 0.14
CA ASN A 654 8.66 -25.74 -0.36
C ASN A 654 8.44 -24.55 0.59
N LEU A 655 8.44 -24.77 1.90
CA LEU A 655 8.33 -23.69 2.89
C LEU A 655 9.56 -22.79 2.92
N GLU A 656 10.77 -23.34 2.77
CA GLU A 656 12.01 -22.56 2.67
C GLU A 656 11.97 -21.61 1.46
N LYS A 657 11.53 -22.12 0.29
CA LYS A 657 11.33 -21.28 -0.91
C LYS A 657 10.26 -20.21 -0.69
N ALA A 658 9.17 -20.54 -0.01
CA ALA A 658 8.13 -19.56 0.30
C ALA A 658 8.67 -18.42 1.19
N ILE A 659 9.44 -18.76 2.23
CA ILE A 659 10.12 -17.79 3.10
C ILE A 659 11.09 -16.91 2.30
N GLU A 660 11.91 -17.50 1.43
CA GLU A 660 12.84 -16.76 0.57
C GLU A 660 12.09 -15.76 -0.31
N CYS A 661 11.02 -16.18 -0.97
CA CYS A 661 10.17 -15.34 -1.80
C CYS A 661 9.54 -14.18 -1.01
N TYR A 662 9.00 -14.43 0.20
CA TYR A 662 8.43 -13.35 1.01
C TYR A 662 9.50 -12.35 1.49
N ASN A 663 10.67 -12.83 1.90
CA ASN A 663 11.79 -11.94 2.26
C ASN A 663 12.25 -11.11 1.05
N ASN A 664 12.30 -11.71 -0.14
CA ASN A 664 12.60 -10.99 -1.38
C ASN A 664 11.57 -9.90 -1.66
N ALA A 665 10.28 -10.18 -1.53
CA ALA A 665 9.23 -9.17 -1.68
C ALA A 665 9.41 -7.99 -0.70
N LEU A 666 9.72 -8.28 0.57
CA LEU A 666 9.93 -7.28 1.63
C LEU A 666 11.20 -6.41 1.46
N LYS A 667 12.12 -6.76 0.55
CA LYS A 667 13.26 -5.88 0.20
C LYS A 667 12.82 -4.60 -0.50
N ILE A 668 11.72 -4.67 -1.26
CA ILE A 668 11.17 -3.54 -2.02
C ILE A 668 9.90 -3.01 -1.34
N LEU A 669 9.01 -3.92 -0.90
CA LEU A 669 7.76 -3.58 -0.23
C LEU A 669 8.02 -3.36 1.25
N THR A 670 8.28 -2.12 1.63
CA THR A 670 8.57 -1.74 3.01
C THR A 670 7.38 -1.05 3.66
N LYS A 671 7.32 -1.13 4.99
CA LYS A 671 6.34 -0.40 5.82
C LYS A 671 6.34 1.11 5.58
N ASP A 672 7.46 1.70 5.12
CA ASP A 672 7.62 3.15 4.96
C ASP A 672 7.28 3.62 3.53
N ASN A 673 7.60 2.81 2.50
CA ASN A 673 7.41 3.21 1.09
C ASN A 673 6.08 2.73 0.49
N ASP A 674 5.63 1.51 0.86
CA ASP A 674 4.34 0.95 0.44
C ASP A 674 3.76 0.07 1.56
N PRO A 675 3.23 0.71 2.62
CA PRO A 675 2.71 0.01 3.78
C PRO A 675 1.64 -1.04 3.40
N LEU A 676 0.75 -0.71 2.46
CA LEU A 676 -0.36 -1.58 2.07
C LEU A 676 0.12 -2.87 1.40
N SER A 677 1.06 -2.76 0.45
CA SER A 677 1.61 -3.94 -0.23
C SER A 677 2.54 -4.75 0.69
N CYS A 678 3.17 -4.12 1.67
CA CYS A 678 4.03 -4.78 2.67
C CYS A 678 3.25 -5.73 3.60
N LEU A 679 1.97 -5.47 3.86
CA LEU A 679 1.16 -6.26 4.82
C LEU A 679 1.13 -7.75 4.49
N LYS A 680 0.84 -8.08 3.24
CA LYS A 680 0.57 -9.47 2.83
C LYS A 680 1.80 -10.38 2.92
N PRO A 681 2.98 -10.01 2.38
CA PRO A 681 4.19 -10.81 2.58
C PRO A 681 4.57 -10.92 4.07
N ALA A 682 4.47 -9.83 4.84
CA ALA A 682 4.81 -9.84 6.26
C ALA A 682 3.90 -10.75 7.11
N ASP A 683 2.58 -10.67 6.93
CA ASP A 683 1.61 -11.55 7.60
C ASP A 683 1.80 -13.01 7.18
N ASN A 684 1.97 -13.29 5.88
CA ASN A 684 2.21 -14.65 5.39
C ASN A 684 3.49 -15.26 5.98
N LEU A 685 4.57 -14.48 6.04
CA LEU A 685 5.84 -14.88 6.64
C LEU A 685 5.68 -15.15 8.15
N GLY A 686 5.00 -14.25 8.87
CA GLY A 686 4.68 -14.42 10.28
C GLY A 686 3.87 -15.68 10.55
N GLN A 687 2.84 -15.94 9.75
CA GLN A 687 2.02 -17.16 9.85
C GLN A 687 2.82 -18.44 9.58
N LEU A 688 3.75 -18.40 8.63
CA LEU A 688 4.65 -19.53 8.36
C LEU A 688 5.54 -19.85 9.56
N TYR A 689 6.19 -18.85 10.12
CA TYR A 689 7.03 -19.01 11.30
C TYR A 689 6.23 -19.43 12.53
N TYR A 690 5.02 -18.88 12.71
CA TYR A 690 4.11 -19.25 13.79
C TYR A 690 3.72 -20.74 13.70
N LYS A 691 3.34 -21.23 12.51
CA LYS A 691 3.04 -22.66 12.29
C LYS A 691 4.25 -23.57 12.51
N GLN A 692 5.45 -23.09 12.22
CA GLN A 692 6.71 -23.80 12.46
C GLN A 692 7.22 -23.67 13.91
N LYS A 693 6.47 -22.97 14.78
CA LYS A 693 6.86 -22.68 16.18
C LYS A 693 8.15 -21.87 16.30
N GLN A 694 8.52 -21.13 15.27
CA GLN A 694 9.63 -20.18 15.27
C GLN A 694 9.12 -18.82 15.76
N TRP A 695 8.77 -18.75 17.04
CA TRP A 695 8.02 -17.62 17.62
C TRP A 695 8.72 -16.27 17.46
N GLN A 696 10.04 -16.21 17.62
CA GLN A 696 10.81 -14.98 17.49
C GLN A 696 10.75 -14.39 16.07
N LEU A 697 10.95 -15.23 15.05
CA LEU A 697 10.85 -14.82 13.64
C LEU A 697 9.40 -14.46 13.26
N ALA A 698 8.42 -15.13 13.87
CA ALA A 698 7.01 -14.77 13.69
C ALA A 698 6.73 -13.37 14.26
N ILE A 699 7.22 -13.05 15.45
CA ILE A 699 7.10 -11.73 16.09
C ILE A 699 7.75 -10.65 15.22
N GLU A 700 8.97 -10.87 14.73
CA GLU A 700 9.66 -9.93 13.83
C GLU A 700 8.85 -9.63 12.57
N SER A 701 8.26 -10.66 11.96
CA SER A 701 7.42 -10.51 10.76
C SER A 701 6.11 -9.79 11.06
N TYR A 702 5.45 -10.13 12.17
CA TYR A 702 4.22 -9.46 12.60
C TYR A 702 4.47 -8.00 12.99
N ASN A 703 5.65 -7.65 13.51
CA ASN A 703 6.01 -6.26 13.78
C ASN A 703 6.09 -5.43 12.51
N ILE A 704 6.68 -5.95 11.45
CA ILE A 704 6.69 -5.28 10.13
C ILE A 704 5.25 -5.04 9.67
N ALA A 705 4.38 -6.05 9.79
CA ALA A 705 2.97 -5.92 9.41
C ALA A 705 2.22 -4.90 10.28
N ILE A 706 2.41 -4.92 11.60
CA ILE A 706 1.77 -3.98 12.53
C ILE A 706 2.23 -2.55 12.26
N GLU A 707 3.52 -2.30 12.05
CA GLU A 707 4.01 -0.97 11.71
C GLU A 707 3.49 -0.48 10.36
N ALA A 708 3.33 -1.36 9.39
CA ALA A 708 2.64 -1.02 8.15
C ALA A 708 1.15 -0.68 8.39
N ILE A 709 0.43 -1.42 9.25
CA ILE A 709 -0.94 -1.06 9.66
C ILE A 709 -0.96 0.34 10.28
N GLU A 710 0.04 0.67 11.11
CA GLU A 710 0.14 1.99 11.72
C GLU A 710 0.29 3.11 10.70
N ASN A 711 1.20 2.93 9.74
CA ASN A 711 1.43 3.94 8.71
C ASN A 711 0.16 4.18 7.87
N ILE A 712 -0.57 3.12 7.50
CA ILE A 712 -1.85 3.24 6.77
C ILE A 712 -2.89 3.98 7.62
N ARG A 713 -2.95 3.69 8.93
CA ARG A 713 -3.87 4.37 9.84
C ARG A 713 -3.56 5.85 10.01
N LEU A 714 -2.28 6.22 10.07
CA LEU A 714 -1.87 7.62 10.18
C LEU A 714 -2.32 8.43 8.95
N GLU A 715 -2.31 7.81 7.77
CA GLU A 715 -2.77 8.42 6.52
C GLU A 715 -4.30 8.45 6.34
N ALA A 716 -5.04 7.71 7.18
CA ALA A 716 -6.49 7.64 7.08
C ALA A 716 -7.16 8.96 7.50
N PHE A 717 -8.10 9.40 6.67
CA PHE A 717 -8.70 10.74 6.72
C PHE A 717 -9.61 10.97 7.94
N ASN A 718 -10.28 9.92 8.41
CA ASN A 718 -11.24 9.99 9.51
C ASN A 718 -11.08 8.83 10.52
N PRO A 719 -11.57 8.99 11.77
CA PRO A 719 -11.50 7.97 12.82
C PRO A 719 -12.12 6.62 12.45
N GLN A 720 -13.27 6.62 11.77
CA GLN A 720 -13.96 5.40 11.35
C GLN A 720 -13.07 4.55 10.43
N ARG A 721 -12.41 5.19 9.46
CA ARG A 721 -11.47 4.51 8.56
C ARG A 721 -10.30 3.89 9.31
N ARG A 722 -9.74 4.59 10.31
CA ARG A 722 -8.66 4.05 11.16
C ARG A 722 -9.09 2.79 11.91
N GLN A 723 -10.33 2.78 12.39
CA GLN A 723 -10.93 1.63 13.07
C GLN A 723 -11.13 0.46 12.11
N GLU A 724 -11.68 0.71 10.92
CA GLU A 724 -11.84 -0.31 9.87
C GLU A 724 -10.51 -0.96 9.53
N ILE A 725 -9.45 -0.18 9.29
CA ILE A 725 -8.11 -0.68 8.98
C ILE A 725 -7.58 -1.61 10.07
N LEU A 726 -7.74 -1.24 11.34
CA LEU A 726 -7.30 -2.07 12.47
C LEU A 726 -8.10 -3.36 12.56
N ALA A 727 -9.42 -3.25 12.51
CA ALA A 727 -10.32 -4.37 12.67
C ALA A 727 -10.17 -5.41 11.56
N ASP A 728 -10.02 -4.96 10.32
CA ASP A 728 -9.74 -5.78 9.14
C ASP A 728 -8.46 -6.63 9.28
N ARG A 729 -7.58 -6.28 10.23
CA ARG A 729 -6.25 -6.87 10.42
C ARG A 729 -5.97 -7.26 11.87
N ILE A 730 -6.99 -7.32 12.73
CA ILE A 730 -6.85 -7.59 14.17
C ILE A 730 -6.23 -8.96 14.47
N GLU A 731 -6.38 -9.94 13.56
CA GLU A 731 -5.77 -11.27 13.69
C GLU A 731 -4.24 -11.23 13.82
N ILE A 732 -3.58 -10.22 13.23
CA ILE A 732 -2.13 -10.06 13.35
C ILE A 732 -1.77 -9.74 14.80
N PHE A 733 -2.56 -8.89 15.47
CA PHE A 733 -2.41 -8.59 16.90
C PHE A 733 -2.69 -9.82 17.78
N HIS A 734 -3.73 -10.59 17.46
CA HIS A 734 -3.99 -11.86 18.17
C HIS A 734 -2.78 -12.80 18.11
N ARG A 735 -2.18 -12.98 16.93
CA ARG A 735 -1.07 -13.93 16.73
C ARG A 735 0.22 -13.46 17.39
N ILE A 736 0.55 -12.16 17.35
CA ILE A 736 1.76 -11.65 18.01
C ILE A 736 1.65 -11.77 19.55
N VAL A 737 0.47 -11.50 20.12
CA VAL A 737 0.19 -11.70 21.55
C VAL A 737 0.43 -13.15 21.94
N LEU A 738 -0.16 -14.09 21.19
CA LEU A 738 0.04 -15.52 21.44
C LEU A 738 1.50 -15.96 21.26
N ALA A 739 2.22 -15.41 20.27
CA ALA A 739 3.63 -15.70 20.05
C ALA A 739 4.52 -15.24 21.22
N HIS A 740 4.28 -14.05 21.78
CA HIS A 740 4.97 -13.57 22.98
C HIS A 740 4.72 -14.47 24.20
N LEU A 741 3.48 -14.95 24.39
CA LEU A 741 3.18 -15.91 25.46
C LEU A 741 3.94 -17.23 25.28
N LYS A 742 4.13 -17.71 24.04
CA LYS A 742 4.95 -18.91 23.76
C LYS A 742 6.44 -18.72 24.04
N LEU A 743 6.92 -17.47 24.09
CA LEU A 743 8.28 -17.13 24.53
C LEU A 743 8.37 -16.76 26.02
N ASN A 744 7.29 -16.94 26.79
CA ASN A 744 7.21 -16.54 28.20
C ASN A 744 7.48 -15.03 28.40
N GLN A 745 6.88 -14.19 27.54
CA GLN A 745 6.97 -12.72 27.59
C GLN A 745 5.58 -12.09 27.78
N PRO A 746 4.91 -12.31 28.93
CA PRO A 746 3.57 -11.80 29.17
C PRO A 746 3.49 -10.26 29.24
N GLU A 747 4.58 -9.58 29.60
CA GLU A 747 4.67 -8.11 29.62
C GLU A 747 4.46 -7.54 28.21
N LYS A 748 5.14 -8.14 27.23
CA LYS A 748 5.03 -7.75 25.81
C LYS A 748 3.67 -8.10 25.24
N ALA A 749 3.11 -9.26 25.62
CA ALA A 749 1.75 -9.62 25.24
C ALA A 749 0.75 -8.53 25.67
N LEU A 750 0.83 -8.03 26.90
CA LEU A 750 -0.02 -6.95 27.41
C LEU A 750 0.16 -5.62 26.64
N GLU A 751 1.39 -5.24 26.30
CA GLU A 751 1.66 -4.03 25.51
C GLU A 751 1.00 -4.08 24.11
N TYR A 752 1.02 -5.25 23.45
CA TYR A 752 0.33 -5.43 22.16
C TYR A 752 -1.19 -5.52 22.29
N ILE A 753 -1.71 -6.08 23.39
CA ILE A 753 -3.14 -6.05 23.69
C ILE A 753 -3.61 -4.60 23.77
N GLU A 754 -2.95 -3.77 24.59
CA GLU A 754 -3.31 -2.35 24.73
C GLU A 754 -3.09 -1.57 23.43
N ARG A 755 -2.10 -1.94 22.60
CA ARG A 755 -1.89 -1.34 21.27
C ARG A 755 -3.07 -1.59 20.31
N SER A 756 -3.81 -2.68 20.54
CA SER A 756 -4.95 -3.08 19.71
C SER A 756 -6.31 -2.57 20.21
N LYS A 757 -6.42 -2.12 21.47
CA LYS A 757 -7.71 -1.82 22.15
C LYS A 757 -8.00 -0.33 22.28
N GLY A 758 -9.30 0.04 22.18
CA GLY A 758 -9.83 1.34 22.61
C GLY A 758 -9.12 2.56 22.02
N ARG A 759 -8.55 2.40 20.82
CA ARG A 759 -7.47 3.26 20.37
C ARG A 759 -7.97 4.61 19.87
N ASN A 760 -9.15 4.65 19.25
CA ASN A 760 -9.71 5.92 18.81
C ASN A 760 -10.00 6.85 20.01
N LEU A 761 -10.61 6.33 21.08
CA LEU A 761 -10.87 7.15 22.27
C LEU A 761 -9.58 7.63 22.95
N VAL A 762 -8.56 6.76 23.03
CA VAL A 762 -7.23 7.14 23.52
C VAL A 762 -6.61 8.23 22.66
N GLU A 763 -6.63 8.07 21.33
CA GLU A 763 -6.11 9.07 20.38
C GLU A 763 -6.84 10.41 20.56
N LEU A 764 -8.18 10.40 20.57
CA LEU A 764 -9.00 11.60 20.77
C LEU A 764 -8.70 12.28 22.12
N MET A 765 -8.61 11.52 23.21
CA MET A 765 -8.29 12.08 24.53
C MET A 765 -6.86 12.62 24.61
N THR A 766 -5.90 11.95 23.98
CA THR A 766 -4.49 12.37 23.95
C THR A 766 -4.32 13.63 23.10
N GLN A 767 -4.90 13.65 21.90
CA GLN A 767 -4.92 14.81 21.00
C GLN A 767 -5.59 16.03 21.64
N LYS A 768 -6.70 15.83 22.37
CA LYS A 768 -7.40 16.89 23.11
C LYS A 768 -6.50 17.54 24.17
N ASN A 769 -5.64 16.75 24.83
CA ASN A 769 -4.79 17.25 25.92
C ASN A 769 -3.38 17.67 25.48
N LEU A 770 -2.95 17.31 24.26
CA LEU A 770 -1.66 17.70 23.67
C LEU A 770 -1.55 19.22 23.56
N GLN A 771 -0.57 19.83 24.23
CA GLN A 771 -0.29 21.26 24.15
C GLN A 771 1.16 21.50 23.69
N PRO A 772 1.38 22.44 22.77
CA PRO A 772 2.72 22.86 22.36
C PRO A 772 3.47 23.57 23.50
N GLN A 773 4.79 23.41 23.54
CA GLN A 773 5.62 24.08 24.53
C GLN A 773 6.06 25.48 24.06
N GLY A 774 6.13 26.43 24.99
CA GLY A 774 6.72 27.75 24.73
C GLY A 774 5.87 28.73 23.90
N VAL A 775 4.57 28.47 23.75
CA VAL A 775 3.61 29.37 23.07
C VAL A 775 2.61 30.00 24.03
N ASP A 776 2.08 31.16 23.61
CA ASP A 776 1.10 31.94 24.36
C ASP A 776 -0.28 31.27 24.45
N GLN A 777 -1.04 31.62 25.50
CA GLN A 777 -2.37 31.06 25.76
C GLN A 777 -3.36 31.29 24.61
N ALA A 778 -3.26 32.41 23.89
CA ALA A 778 -4.14 32.68 22.74
C ALA A 778 -3.91 31.70 21.57
N ILE A 779 -2.66 31.28 21.34
CA ILE A 779 -2.31 30.26 20.34
C ILE A 779 -2.83 28.89 20.77
N ILE A 780 -2.70 28.57 22.06
CA ILE A 780 -3.26 27.36 22.67
C ILE A 780 -4.79 27.32 22.53
N ASP A 781 -5.49 28.42 22.82
CA ASP A 781 -6.93 28.50 22.72
C ASP A 781 -7.39 28.31 21.26
N LYS A 782 -6.68 28.91 20.30
CA LYS A 782 -6.99 28.75 18.88
C LYS A 782 -6.71 27.33 18.37
N LEU A 783 -5.62 26.71 18.82
CA LEU A 783 -5.31 25.31 18.53
C LEU A 783 -6.44 24.39 19.03
N ASN A 784 -6.89 24.60 20.27
CA ASN A 784 -7.97 23.81 20.86
C ASN A 784 -9.30 24.00 20.09
N GLU A 785 -9.61 25.23 19.65
CA GLU A 785 -10.78 25.52 18.80
C GLU A 785 -10.72 24.73 17.47
N LEU A 786 -9.57 24.75 16.77
CA LEU A 786 -9.41 24.06 15.49
C LEU A 786 -9.46 22.53 15.64
N LYS A 787 -8.81 21.98 16.67
CA LYS A 787 -8.92 20.55 17.02
C LYS A 787 -10.38 20.15 17.23
N GLN A 788 -11.13 20.96 17.97
CA GLN A 788 -12.53 20.69 18.26
C GLN A 788 -13.40 20.76 17.00
N LYS A 789 -13.16 21.70 16.08
CA LYS A 789 -13.86 21.73 14.77
C LYS A 789 -13.62 20.48 13.94
N VAL A 790 -12.36 20.00 13.88
CA VAL A 790 -12.03 18.76 13.16
C VAL A 790 -12.77 17.57 13.77
N VAL A 791 -12.70 17.40 15.10
CA VAL A 791 -13.38 16.30 15.79
C VAL A 791 -14.90 16.35 15.60
N ASN A 792 -15.51 17.53 15.76
CA ASN A 792 -16.96 17.71 15.57
C ASN A 792 -17.39 17.36 14.14
N GLU A 793 -16.61 17.77 13.15
CA GLU A 793 -16.90 17.50 11.75
C GLU A 793 -16.69 16.02 11.39
N GLN A 794 -15.68 15.36 11.98
CA GLN A 794 -15.50 13.91 11.88
C GLN A 794 -16.70 13.15 12.46
N ILE A 795 -17.18 13.55 13.63
CA ILE A 795 -18.37 12.99 14.27
C ILE A 795 -19.59 13.23 13.36
N ARG A 796 -19.79 14.44 12.83
CA ARG A 796 -20.87 14.78 11.87
C ARG A 796 -20.86 13.89 10.64
N LEU A 797 -19.70 13.67 10.03
CA LEU A 797 -19.56 12.82 8.84
C LEU A 797 -19.81 11.33 9.16
N GLN A 798 -19.41 10.87 10.34
CA GLN A 798 -19.73 9.53 10.83
C GLN A 798 -21.25 9.34 10.92
N HIS A 799 -21.99 10.32 11.47
CA HIS A 799 -23.46 10.34 11.49
C HIS A 799 -24.10 10.29 10.09
N GLN A 800 -23.52 10.93 9.08
CA GLN A 800 -24.06 10.92 7.71
C GLN A 800 -23.83 9.59 6.97
N SER A 801 -22.68 8.95 7.16
CA SER A 801 -22.34 7.69 6.47
C SER A 801 -23.26 6.52 6.86
N ILE A 802 -23.57 6.40 8.16
CA ILE A 802 -24.37 5.31 8.73
C ILE A 802 -25.84 5.40 8.28
N ASN A 803 -26.36 6.62 8.10
CA ASN A 803 -27.73 6.86 7.63
C ASN A 803 -27.95 6.50 6.14
N GLN A 804 -26.88 6.40 5.32
CA GLN A 804 -26.97 6.15 3.88
C GLN A 804 -26.94 4.68 3.47
N ASN A 805 -26.32 3.80 4.28
CA ASN A 805 -26.38 2.33 4.07
C ASN A 805 -27.81 1.78 4.15
N ARG A 806 -28.81 2.61 4.50
CA ARG A 806 -30.25 2.27 4.55
C ARG A 806 -31.08 2.82 3.38
N ILE A 807 -30.55 3.72 2.55
CA ILE A 807 -31.30 4.37 1.45
C ILE A 807 -30.91 3.78 0.07
N GLN A 808 -29.85 2.99 -0.01
CA GLN A 808 -29.45 2.31 -1.25
C GLN A 808 -30.32 1.09 -1.51
N ASP A 809 -31.49 1.32 -2.13
CA ASP A 809 -32.17 0.27 -2.90
C ASP A 809 -32.61 0.75 -4.29
N ASP A 810 -32.38 2.01 -4.71
CA ASP A 810 -32.95 2.47 -6.00
C ASP A 810 -32.24 3.62 -6.77
N SER A 811 -31.00 4.02 -6.44
CA SER A 811 -30.30 4.99 -7.30
C SER A 811 -28.81 4.72 -7.49
N LEU A 812 -28.42 4.49 -8.75
CA LEU A 812 -27.06 4.26 -9.24
C LEU A 812 -26.21 5.55 -9.33
N THR A 813 -26.62 6.64 -8.69
CA THR A 813 -25.81 7.87 -8.61
C THR A 813 -24.94 7.85 -7.35
N PRO A 814 -23.59 7.88 -7.46
CA PRO A 814 -22.71 8.04 -6.31
C PRO A 814 -23.01 9.39 -5.64
N TYR A 815 -23.46 9.35 -4.39
CA TYR A 815 -23.45 10.54 -3.53
C TYR A 815 -22.00 10.74 -3.07
N VAL A 816 -21.37 11.83 -3.52
CA VAL A 816 -20.11 12.30 -2.94
C VAL A 816 -20.46 12.90 -1.58
N GLN A 817 -19.99 12.29 -0.49
CA GLN A 817 -20.07 12.93 0.82
C GLN A 817 -19.35 14.28 0.73
N ASP A 818 -20.04 15.36 1.09
CA ASP A 818 -19.43 16.68 1.17
C ASP A 818 -18.51 16.75 2.40
N GLN A 819 -17.29 16.24 2.22
CA GLN A 819 -16.20 16.30 3.19
C GLN A 819 -15.43 17.62 3.10
N SER A 820 -15.92 18.61 2.34
CA SER A 820 -15.23 19.88 2.11
C SER A 820 -14.85 20.57 3.43
N TYR A 821 -15.79 20.63 4.39
CA TYR A 821 -15.54 21.22 5.70
C TYR A 821 -14.51 20.45 6.52
N LEU A 822 -14.52 19.10 6.51
CA LEU A 822 -13.50 18.34 7.24
C LEU A 822 -12.11 18.60 6.66
N LYS A 823 -12.02 18.59 5.32
CA LYS A 823 -10.78 18.87 4.61
C LYS A 823 -10.30 20.29 4.87
N GLU A 824 -11.21 21.26 4.88
CA GLU A 824 -10.94 22.66 5.20
C GLU A 824 -10.44 22.81 6.64
N TYR A 825 -11.13 22.21 7.62
CA TYR A 825 -10.72 22.29 9.03
C TYR A 825 -9.40 21.58 9.29
N GLN A 826 -9.15 20.43 8.67
CA GLN A 826 -7.86 19.74 8.76
C GLN A 826 -6.75 20.57 8.11
N GLN A 827 -6.97 21.13 6.92
CA GLN A 827 -6.00 21.98 6.26
C GLN A 827 -5.73 23.26 7.06
N ALA A 828 -6.75 23.87 7.66
CA ALA A 828 -6.61 25.02 8.55
C ALA A 828 -5.82 24.66 9.82
N LEU A 829 -6.08 23.49 10.41
CA LEU A 829 -5.34 22.99 11.57
C LEU A 829 -3.87 22.71 11.24
N ASP A 830 -3.60 22.02 10.14
CA ASP A 830 -2.23 21.69 9.69
C ASP A 830 -1.43 22.95 9.33
N THR A 831 -2.07 23.90 8.64
CA THR A 831 -1.49 25.21 8.33
C THR A 831 -1.19 25.99 9.60
N PHE A 832 -2.12 26.03 10.55
CA PHE A 832 -1.93 26.70 11.83
C PHE A 832 -0.77 26.07 12.63
N ILE A 833 -0.66 24.74 12.68
CA ILE A 833 0.46 24.07 13.35
C ILE A 833 1.80 24.43 12.69
N ARG A 834 1.86 24.33 11.36
CA ARG A 834 3.09 24.61 10.60
C ARG A 834 3.54 26.06 10.76
N ASP A 835 2.61 27.01 10.63
CA ASP A 835 2.95 28.41 10.49
C ASP A 835 3.01 29.12 11.86
N GLU A 836 2.17 28.75 12.83
CA GLU A 836 2.08 29.42 14.15
C GLU A 836 2.74 28.66 15.30
N ILE A 837 2.84 27.31 15.23
CA ILE A 837 3.36 26.50 16.35
C ILE A 837 4.79 26.02 16.10
N ASN A 838 5.09 25.46 14.92
CA ASN A 838 6.37 24.81 14.64
C ASN A 838 7.58 25.78 14.67
N GLN A 839 7.32 27.09 14.61
CA GLN A 839 8.32 28.12 14.87
C GLN A 839 8.79 28.18 16.34
N PHE A 840 7.96 27.74 17.30
CA PHE A 840 8.28 27.68 18.73
C PHE A 840 8.56 26.26 19.22
N ASP A 841 7.78 25.28 18.74
CA ASP A 841 7.90 23.87 19.08
C ASP A 841 7.98 23.04 17.79
N SER A 842 9.18 22.99 17.19
CA SER A 842 9.45 22.30 15.91
C SER A 842 9.15 20.79 15.91
N LYS A 843 8.94 20.18 17.08
CA LYS A 843 8.61 18.75 17.22
C LYS A 843 7.12 18.53 17.52
N PHE A 844 6.33 19.59 17.66
CA PHE A 844 4.91 19.47 17.92
C PHE A 844 4.21 18.85 16.71
N SER A 845 3.52 17.74 16.95
CA SER A 845 2.67 17.10 15.95
C SER A 845 1.43 16.52 16.62
N LEU A 846 0.29 16.58 15.92
CA LEU A 846 -0.93 15.88 16.33
C LEU A 846 -0.97 14.43 15.85
N THR A 847 -0.09 14.07 14.91
CA THR A 847 0.13 12.70 14.43
C THR A 847 1.21 11.98 15.24
N GLN A 848 1.27 12.23 16.56
CA GLN A 848 2.10 11.38 17.40
C GLN A 848 1.61 9.94 17.24
N ASN A 849 2.55 9.03 16.94
CA ASN A 849 2.35 7.60 17.12
C ASN A 849 1.72 7.47 18.51
N GLY A 850 0.47 7.01 18.59
CA GLY A 850 -0.11 6.67 19.88
C GLY A 850 0.77 5.57 20.47
N GLU A 851 1.80 5.95 21.22
CA GLU A 851 2.68 5.02 21.89
C GLU A 851 1.78 4.22 22.83
N SER A 852 1.77 2.90 22.64
CA SER A 852 1.03 2.01 23.52
C SER A 852 1.60 2.16 24.93
N ILE A 853 0.73 2.11 25.93
CA ILE A 853 1.13 2.15 27.33
C ILE A 853 2.15 1.03 27.60
N GLY A 854 3.35 1.41 28.07
CA GLY A 854 4.40 0.44 28.39
C GLY A 854 4.05 -0.37 29.64
N PHE A 855 4.62 -1.57 29.79
CA PHE A 855 4.27 -2.43 30.94
C PHE A 855 4.50 -1.77 32.30
N LYS A 856 5.55 -0.96 32.46
CA LYS A 856 5.81 -0.22 33.72
C LYS A 856 4.68 0.75 34.07
N ASP A 857 4.09 1.37 33.07
CA ASP A 857 2.96 2.28 33.26
C ASP A 857 1.68 1.50 33.60
N ILE A 858 1.46 0.33 32.97
CA ILE A 858 0.38 -0.61 33.35
C ILE A 858 0.54 -1.03 34.81
N GLN A 859 1.75 -1.42 35.22
CA GLN A 859 2.07 -1.80 36.60
C GLN A 859 1.76 -0.67 37.57
N SER A 860 2.07 0.59 37.23
CA SER A 860 1.81 1.76 38.07
C SER A 860 0.32 2.05 38.34
N LEU A 861 -0.59 1.37 37.61
CA LEU A 861 -2.03 1.46 37.88
C LEU A 861 -2.47 0.64 39.10
N THR A 862 -1.59 -0.20 39.63
CA THR A 862 -1.82 -1.09 40.77
C THR A 862 -1.08 -0.61 42.03
N ASP A 863 -1.45 -1.15 43.20
CA ASP A 863 -0.78 -0.95 44.48
C ASP A 863 -0.78 -2.28 45.27
N ASP A 864 -0.25 -2.31 46.49
CA ASP A 864 -0.09 -3.55 47.28
C ASP A 864 -1.41 -4.28 47.57
N GLU A 865 -2.55 -3.58 47.51
CA GLU A 865 -3.89 -4.14 47.73
C GLU A 865 -4.77 -4.13 46.47
N THR A 866 -4.23 -3.72 45.32
CA THR A 866 -4.97 -3.58 44.06
C THR A 866 -4.35 -4.43 42.96
N CYS A 867 -5.14 -5.30 42.33
CA CYS A 867 -4.73 -6.04 41.13
C CYS A 867 -5.53 -5.59 39.92
N LEU A 868 -4.91 -5.71 38.74
CA LEU A 868 -5.56 -5.49 37.46
C LEU A 868 -5.88 -6.84 36.82
N LEU A 869 -7.13 -7.02 36.39
CA LEU A 869 -7.62 -8.20 35.70
C LEU A 869 -8.12 -7.80 34.31
N GLN A 870 -7.34 -8.16 33.29
CA GLN A 870 -7.58 -7.75 31.90
C GLN A 870 -7.86 -8.96 31.02
N TRP A 871 -8.97 -8.91 30.29
CA TRP A 871 -9.31 -9.93 29.31
C TRP A 871 -8.85 -9.56 27.91
N TYR A 872 -8.58 -10.60 27.12
CA TYR A 872 -8.35 -10.48 25.69
C TYR A 872 -8.91 -11.72 24.96
N ILE A 873 -9.82 -11.50 24.02
CA ILE A 873 -10.48 -12.55 23.25
C ILE A 873 -9.82 -12.59 21.88
N THR A 874 -9.10 -13.68 21.60
CA THR A 874 -8.47 -13.91 20.29
C THR A 874 -9.34 -14.81 19.42
N VAL A 875 -8.94 -15.03 18.17
CA VAL A 875 -9.58 -16.03 17.29
C VAL A 875 -9.41 -17.47 17.80
N GLU A 876 -8.39 -17.74 18.63
CA GLU A 876 -8.05 -19.09 19.10
C GLU A 876 -8.56 -19.39 20.53
N LYS A 877 -8.59 -18.37 21.41
CA LYS A 877 -8.83 -18.53 22.84
C LYS A 877 -9.16 -17.22 23.56
N ILE A 878 -9.70 -17.33 24.77
CA ILE A 878 -9.86 -16.24 25.73
C ILE A 878 -8.64 -16.24 26.67
N LEU A 879 -8.08 -15.07 26.91
CA LEU A 879 -6.99 -14.83 27.85
C LEU A 879 -7.49 -13.93 28.99
N ALA A 880 -7.00 -14.17 30.20
CA ALA A 880 -7.22 -13.30 31.36
C ALA A 880 -5.90 -13.09 32.10
N PHE A 881 -5.43 -11.85 32.17
CA PHE A 881 -4.16 -11.47 32.80
C PHE A 881 -4.42 -10.82 34.16
N VAL A 882 -3.69 -11.27 35.18
CA VAL A 882 -3.62 -10.66 36.50
C VAL A 882 -2.27 -9.97 36.65
N VAL A 883 -2.29 -8.65 36.80
CA VAL A 883 -1.10 -7.81 37.01
C VAL A 883 -1.11 -7.27 38.44
N SER A 884 0.01 -7.43 39.14
CA SER A 884 0.21 -6.96 40.53
C SER A 884 1.31 -5.91 40.62
N ASN A 885 1.31 -5.12 41.70
CA ASN A 885 2.26 -4.02 41.91
C ASN A 885 3.73 -4.47 42.03
N ASP A 886 3.97 -5.71 42.47
CA ASP A 886 5.32 -6.29 42.53
C ASP A 886 5.91 -6.64 41.16
N GLY A 887 5.14 -6.43 40.08
CA GLY A 887 5.53 -6.73 38.70
C GLY A 887 5.23 -8.15 38.28
N SER A 888 4.60 -8.97 39.14
CA SER A 888 4.16 -10.31 38.76
C SER A 888 2.99 -10.25 37.78
N ILE A 889 3.10 -11.05 36.71
CA ILE A 889 2.01 -11.29 35.76
C ILE A 889 1.68 -12.78 35.78
N ASN A 890 0.45 -13.08 36.16
CA ASN A 890 -0.13 -14.40 35.98
C ASN A 890 -1.20 -14.32 34.91
N TYR A 891 -1.42 -15.39 34.15
CA TYR A 891 -2.51 -15.42 33.18
C TYR A 891 -3.16 -16.78 33.08
N TRP A 892 -4.44 -16.76 32.73
CA TRP A 892 -5.25 -17.92 32.39
C TRP A 892 -5.54 -17.90 30.89
N GLU A 893 -5.60 -19.09 30.28
CA GLU A 893 -5.97 -19.27 28.88
C GLU A 893 -7.06 -20.34 28.72
N SER A 894 -8.08 -20.05 27.89
CA SER A 894 -9.17 -20.98 27.59
C SER A 894 -8.80 -22.01 26.54
N SER A 895 -9.60 -23.08 26.44
CA SER A 895 -9.62 -23.89 25.22
C SER A 895 -10.40 -23.19 24.09
N LYS A 896 -10.23 -23.65 22.85
CA LYS A 896 -11.04 -23.17 21.71
C LYS A 896 -12.53 -23.50 21.89
N ASN A 897 -12.83 -24.63 22.50
CA ASN A 897 -14.21 -25.04 22.79
C ASN A 897 -14.88 -24.09 23.80
N ASP A 898 -14.16 -23.65 24.83
CA ASP A 898 -14.70 -22.69 25.81
C ASP A 898 -15.01 -21.34 25.14
N LEU A 899 -14.13 -20.89 24.22
CA LEU A 899 -14.38 -19.70 23.40
C LEU A 899 -15.66 -19.85 22.57
N ASP A 900 -15.82 -20.97 21.87
CA ASP A 900 -16.99 -21.19 21.01
C ASP A 900 -18.29 -21.28 21.84
N ILE A 901 -18.26 -21.96 23.01
CA ILE A 901 -19.38 -22.00 23.96
C ILE A 901 -19.71 -20.60 24.50
N PHE A 902 -18.70 -19.82 24.86
CA PHE A 902 -18.87 -18.46 25.35
C PHE A 902 -19.58 -17.59 24.31
N LEU A 903 -19.11 -17.62 23.06
CA LEU A 903 -19.69 -16.86 21.94
C LEU A 903 -21.15 -17.26 21.67
N ASP A 904 -21.46 -18.56 21.71
CA ASP A 904 -22.83 -19.05 21.52
C ASP A 904 -23.76 -18.66 22.66
N ASN A 905 -23.29 -18.73 23.92
CA ASN A 905 -24.07 -18.30 25.08
C ASN A 905 -24.29 -16.78 25.08
N PHE A 906 -23.29 -16.00 24.64
CA PHE A 906 -23.43 -14.56 24.48
C PHE A 906 -24.47 -14.19 23.40
N LYS A 907 -24.46 -14.89 22.26
CA LYS A 907 -25.51 -14.73 21.24
C LYS A 907 -26.91 -15.01 21.81
N LYS A 908 -27.08 -16.08 22.59
CA LYS A 908 -28.36 -16.40 23.26
C LYS A 908 -28.77 -15.31 24.25
N TYR A 909 -27.83 -14.80 25.04
CA TYR A 909 -28.05 -13.70 25.98
C TYR A 909 -28.62 -12.47 25.26
N GLY A 910 -28.00 -12.04 24.16
CA GLY A 910 -28.47 -10.93 23.34
C GLY A 910 -29.84 -11.19 22.69
N MET A 911 -30.03 -12.37 22.09
CA MET A 911 -31.31 -12.75 21.47
C MET A 911 -32.48 -12.74 22.46
N LEU A 912 -32.28 -13.26 23.68
CA LEU A 912 -33.30 -13.26 24.72
C LEU A 912 -33.64 -11.83 25.16
N TYR A 913 -32.62 -11.00 25.39
CA TYR A 913 -32.78 -9.62 25.84
C TYR A 913 -33.56 -8.75 24.84
N TYR A 914 -33.21 -8.82 23.55
CA TYR A 914 -33.83 -8.01 22.49
C TYR A 914 -35.13 -8.60 21.91
N SER A 915 -35.57 -9.76 22.39
CA SER A 915 -36.81 -10.36 21.90
C SER A 915 -38.07 -9.66 22.47
N LYS A 916 -39.05 -9.39 21.61
CA LYS A 916 -40.31 -8.67 21.98
C LYS A 916 -41.03 -9.24 23.20
N ASN A 917 -40.99 -10.56 23.41
CA ASN A 917 -41.68 -11.25 24.50
C ASN A 917 -40.74 -11.92 25.52
N GLY A 918 -39.42 -11.92 25.30
CA GLY A 918 -38.49 -12.68 26.12
C GLY A 918 -37.87 -11.90 27.28
N LYS A 919 -38.13 -10.59 27.44
CA LYS A 919 -37.54 -9.80 28.54
C LYS A 919 -37.81 -10.38 29.93
N LYS A 920 -39.04 -10.87 30.18
CA LYS A 920 -39.38 -11.53 31.45
C LYS A 920 -38.63 -12.85 31.62
N GLU A 921 -38.49 -13.61 30.54
CA GLU A 921 -37.72 -14.87 30.56
C GLU A 921 -36.24 -14.61 30.78
N TRP A 922 -35.68 -13.58 30.13
CA TRP A 922 -34.31 -13.13 30.33
C TRP A 922 -34.05 -12.73 31.78
N ILE A 923 -34.94 -11.96 32.41
CA ILE A 923 -34.85 -11.59 33.85
C ILE A 923 -34.84 -12.85 34.74
N ASN A 924 -35.70 -13.82 34.44
CA ASN A 924 -35.79 -15.07 35.22
C ASN A 924 -34.53 -15.94 35.03
N GLN A 925 -33.97 -15.97 33.82
CA GLN A 925 -32.78 -16.77 33.49
C GLN A 925 -31.47 -16.08 33.85
N LEU A 926 -31.47 -14.78 34.14
CA LEU A 926 -30.26 -13.99 34.37
C LEU A 926 -29.29 -14.63 35.39
N PRO A 927 -29.72 -15.11 36.57
CA PRO A 927 -28.82 -15.81 37.50
C PRO A 927 -28.12 -17.03 36.89
N ASN A 928 -28.87 -17.85 36.13
CA ASN A 928 -28.32 -19.04 35.47
C ASN A 928 -27.38 -18.68 34.32
N LEU A 929 -27.67 -17.59 33.61
CA LEU A 929 -26.79 -17.07 32.56
C LEU A 929 -25.48 -16.55 33.16
N LEU A 930 -25.52 -15.82 34.28
CA LEU A 930 -24.32 -15.38 34.99
C LEU A 930 -23.47 -16.55 35.50
N GLN A 931 -24.11 -17.60 36.04
CA GLN A 931 -23.42 -18.84 36.38
C GLN A 931 -22.74 -19.47 35.16
N THR A 932 -23.47 -19.58 34.04
CA THR A 932 -22.94 -20.16 32.79
C THR A 932 -21.73 -19.37 32.29
N PHE A 933 -21.76 -18.04 32.33
CA PHE A 933 -20.60 -17.22 31.95
C PHE A 933 -19.44 -17.37 32.92
N ALA A 934 -19.69 -17.41 34.23
CA ALA A 934 -18.68 -17.64 35.26
C ALA A 934 -17.96 -18.98 35.08
N ASP A 935 -18.73 -20.03 34.79
CA ASP A 935 -18.23 -21.39 34.54
C ASP A 935 -17.42 -21.44 33.24
N THR A 936 -17.95 -20.89 32.14
CA THR A 936 -17.29 -20.90 30.82
C THR A 936 -16.01 -20.06 30.80
N LEU A 937 -15.95 -18.99 31.60
CA LEU A 937 -14.77 -18.15 31.76
C LEU A 937 -13.83 -18.64 32.87
N HIS A 938 -14.16 -19.76 33.53
CA HIS A 938 -13.36 -20.34 34.60
C HIS A 938 -12.98 -19.33 35.69
N ILE A 939 -13.96 -18.55 36.18
CA ILE A 939 -13.69 -17.44 37.11
C ILE A 939 -12.94 -17.89 38.37
N ASN A 940 -13.18 -19.12 38.84
CA ASN A 940 -12.50 -19.67 40.00
C ASN A 940 -11.02 -19.97 39.76
N ASP A 941 -10.66 -20.40 38.54
CA ASP A 941 -9.26 -20.61 38.16
C ASP A 941 -8.52 -19.26 38.07
N ILE A 942 -9.18 -18.22 37.54
CA ILE A 942 -8.66 -16.86 37.47
C ILE A 942 -8.45 -16.28 38.88
N ILE A 943 -9.41 -16.47 39.80
CA ILE A 943 -9.31 -16.00 41.18
C ILE A 943 -8.12 -16.64 41.91
N ALA A 944 -7.77 -17.88 41.59
CA ALA A 944 -6.60 -18.55 42.16
C ALA A 944 -5.26 -17.91 41.75
N LEU A 945 -5.24 -17.11 40.67
CA LEU A 945 -4.07 -16.35 40.22
C LEU A 945 -3.92 -14.99 40.93
N ILE A 946 -4.95 -14.53 41.64
CA ILE A 946 -4.97 -13.24 42.33
C ILE A 946 -4.31 -13.39 43.71
N PRO A 947 -3.31 -12.56 44.06
CA PRO A 947 -2.69 -12.59 45.39
C PRO A 947 -3.69 -12.39 46.52
N ASN A 948 -3.51 -13.10 47.64
CA ASN A 948 -4.39 -12.98 48.81
C ASN A 948 -4.36 -11.59 49.48
N THR A 949 -3.36 -10.76 49.17
CA THR A 949 -3.27 -9.36 49.64
C THR A 949 -4.21 -8.43 48.88
N CYS A 950 -4.68 -8.85 47.70
CA CYS A 950 -5.57 -8.05 46.86
C CYS A 950 -6.95 -7.87 47.53
N LYS A 951 -7.34 -6.61 47.71
CA LYS A 951 -8.69 -6.21 48.14
C LYS A 951 -9.48 -5.54 47.01
N ARG A 952 -8.80 -4.85 46.10
CA ARG A 952 -9.42 -4.15 44.96
C ARG A 952 -9.04 -4.80 43.63
N LEU A 953 -10.02 -5.01 42.77
CA LEU A 953 -9.85 -5.57 41.44
C LEU A 953 -10.28 -4.56 40.37
N ILE A 954 -9.32 -4.11 39.56
CA ILE A 954 -9.59 -3.29 38.38
C ILE A 954 -9.84 -4.25 37.23
N ILE A 955 -11.09 -4.31 36.76
CA ILE A 955 -11.53 -5.14 35.65
C ILE A 955 -11.44 -4.35 34.34
N ILE A 956 -10.71 -4.92 33.38
CA ILE A 956 -10.59 -4.41 32.01
C ILE A 956 -11.18 -5.45 31.06
N PRO A 957 -12.47 -5.32 30.69
CA PRO A 957 -13.13 -6.24 29.78
C PRO A 957 -12.59 -6.12 28.34
N HIS A 958 -12.99 -7.05 27.47
CA HIS A 958 -12.74 -7.01 26.02
C HIS A 958 -13.97 -7.51 25.25
N TYR A 959 -14.35 -6.80 24.20
CA TYR A 959 -15.54 -7.00 23.38
C TYR A 959 -16.81 -7.14 24.25
N PHE A 960 -17.51 -8.25 24.07
CA PHE A 960 -18.76 -8.64 24.71
C PHE A 960 -18.73 -8.58 26.24
N LEU A 961 -17.54 -8.71 26.84
CA LEU A 961 -17.37 -8.66 28.29
C LEU A 961 -17.69 -7.28 28.88
N HIS A 962 -17.62 -6.20 28.08
CA HIS A 962 -17.98 -4.85 28.54
C HIS A 962 -19.44 -4.74 28.97
N ILE A 963 -20.34 -5.59 28.44
CA ILE A 963 -21.77 -5.55 28.73
C ILE A 963 -22.22 -6.62 29.74
N LEU A 964 -21.29 -7.36 30.35
CA LEU A 964 -21.59 -8.35 31.37
C LEU A 964 -21.31 -7.80 32.77
N PRO A 965 -22.18 -8.06 33.77
CA PRO A 965 -21.94 -7.66 35.14
C PRO A 965 -20.96 -8.62 35.82
N ILE A 966 -19.68 -8.60 35.39
CA ILE A 966 -18.61 -9.49 35.91
C ILE A 966 -18.50 -9.43 37.44
N HIS A 967 -18.76 -8.27 38.06
CA HIS A 967 -18.82 -8.11 39.52
C HIS A 967 -19.86 -9.02 40.21
N ALA A 968 -20.91 -9.42 39.48
CA ALA A 968 -21.99 -10.30 39.94
C ALA A 968 -21.78 -11.79 39.55
N PHE A 969 -20.62 -12.16 39.00
CA PHE A 969 -20.34 -13.57 38.69
C PHE A 969 -20.27 -14.41 39.97
N PRO A 970 -20.99 -15.56 40.02
CA PRO A 970 -20.87 -16.51 41.12
C PRO A 970 -19.45 -17.08 41.20
N ILE A 971 -18.90 -17.13 42.41
CA ILE A 971 -17.59 -17.76 42.69
C ILE A 971 -17.74 -19.01 43.55
N ASN A 972 -18.83 -19.12 44.31
CA ASN A 972 -19.29 -20.33 44.96
C ASN A 972 -20.81 -20.25 45.22
N GLU A 973 -21.39 -21.26 45.87
CA GLU A 973 -22.84 -21.34 46.12
C GLU A 973 -23.43 -20.11 46.84
N ASN A 974 -22.64 -19.36 47.62
CA ASN A 974 -23.14 -18.28 48.46
C ASN A 974 -22.43 -16.92 48.24
N GLN A 975 -21.49 -16.83 47.30
CA GLN A 975 -20.70 -15.62 47.09
C GLN A 975 -20.55 -15.30 45.61
N ILE A 976 -20.56 -14.00 45.32
CA ILE A 976 -20.23 -13.41 44.02
C ILE A 976 -18.88 -12.69 44.08
N LEU A 977 -18.33 -12.35 42.91
CA LEU A 977 -17.00 -11.74 42.80
C LEU A 977 -16.84 -10.48 43.68
N GLN A 978 -17.84 -9.59 43.68
CA GLN A 978 -17.79 -8.36 44.48
C GLN A 978 -17.90 -8.58 45.99
N ASP A 979 -18.32 -9.76 46.47
CA ASP A 979 -18.27 -10.06 47.91
C ASP A 979 -16.83 -10.25 48.38
N LYS A 980 -15.94 -10.68 47.47
CA LYS A 980 -14.52 -10.92 47.75
C LYS A 980 -13.64 -9.70 47.49
N TYR A 981 -13.94 -8.92 46.44
CA TYR A 981 -13.13 -7.78 46.01
C TYR A 981 -13.95 -6.50 45.86
N ASP A 982 -13.31 -5.34 46.00
CA ASP A 982 -13.85 -4.06 45.54
C ASP A 982 -13.61 -3.96 44.03
N VAL A 983 -14.68 -4.04 43.24
CA VAL A 983 -14.57 -4.14 41.78
C VAL A 983 -14.74 -2.77 41.12
N GLN A 984 -13.77 -2.41 40.29
CA GLN A 984 -13.74 -1.18 39.49
C GLN A 984 -13.63 -1.54 38.02
N TYR A 985 -14.35 -0.84 37.13
CA TYR A 985 -14.25 -1.08 35.69
C TYR A 985 -13.40 -0.01 35.02
N ALA A 986 -12.56 -0.42 34.08
CA ALA A 986 -11.86 0.47 33.18
C ALA A 986 -11.96 -0.04 31.74
N PRO A 987 -12.12 0.84 30.73
CA PRO A 987 -12.16 0.42 29.34
C PRO A 987 -10.84 -0.18 28.84
N SER A 988 -9.73 0.44 29.22
CA SER A 988 -8.35 0.02 28.93
C SER A 988 -7.39 0.54 30.00
N CYS A 989 -6.17 0.00 30.05
CA CYS A 989 -5.14 0.47 30.97
C CYS A 989 -4.79 1.93 30.65
N GLN A 990 -4.67 2.25 29.36
CA GLN A 990 -4.30 3.58 28.91
C GLN A 990 -5.38 4.63 29.25
N LEU A 991 -6.67 4.30 29.08
CA LEU A 991 -7.76 5.20 29.47
C LEU A 991 -7.82 5.40 30.99
N LEU A 992 -7.57 4.35 31.77
CA LEU A 992 -7.48 4.46 33.23
C LEU A 992 -6.30 5.36 33.65
N GLN A 993 -5.16 5.26 32.98
CA GLN A 993 -4.02 6.13 33.24
C GLN A 993 -4.37 7.60 32.99
N ILE A 994 -5.00 7.90 31.85
CA ILE A 994 -5.42 9.25 31.48
C ILE A 994 -6.45 9.81 32.47
N THR A 995 -7.44 9.01 32.89
CA THR A 995 -8.44 9.48 33.86
C THR A 995 -7.84 9.67 35.23
N LYS A 996 -6.95 8.78 35.70
CA LYS A 996 -6.23 8.91 36.99
C LYS A 996 -5.47 10.22 37.17
N GLN A 997 -4.97 10.82 36.08
CA GLN A 997 -4.31 12.13 36.14
C GLN A 997 -5.26 13.29 36.51
N ARG A 998 -6.58 13.08 36.45
CA ARG A 998 -7.62 14.10 36.68
C ARG A 998 -8.23 14.05 38.09
N GLN A 999 -7.53 13.49 39.08
CA GLN A 999 -8.09 13.36 40.43
C GLN A 999 -8.49 14.71 41.04
N LEU A 1000 -9.81 14.89 41.19
CA LEU A 1000 -10.43 16.02 41.87
C LEU A 1000 -11.02 15.55 43.21
N ASN A 1001 -10.81 16.32 44.27
CA ASN A 1001 -11.21 15.92 45.63
C ASN A 1001 -12.62 16.38 46.02
N GLU A 1002 -13.15 17.43 45.39
CA GLU A 1002 -14.43 18.04 45.78
C GLU A 1002 -15.64 17.32 45.17
N LEU A 1003 -16.69 17.10 45.96
CA LEU A 1003 -17.98 16.53 45.53
C LEU A 1003 -19.15 17.27 46.22
N THR A 1004 -19.11 18.60 46.18
CA THR A 1004 -20.04 19.47 46.94
C THR A 1004 -21.21 20.03 46.14
N ASN A 1005 -21.06 20.12 44.82
CA ASN A 1005 -21.97 20.81 43.92
C ASN A 1005 -22.59 19.81 42.97
N LEU A 1006 -23.92 19.68 43.03
CA LEU A 1006 -24.70 18.74 42.24
C LEU A 1006 -25.48 19.47 41.14
N PHE A 1007 -25.40 18.96 39.92
CA PHE A 1007 -26.28 19.31 38.81
C PHE A 1007 -27.17 18.11 38.47
N VAL A 1008 -28.49 18.31 38.40
CA VAL A 1008 -29.46 17.23 38.21
C VAL A 1008 -30.44 17.50 37.08
N ILE A 1009 -30.66 16.49 36.24
CA ILE A 1009 -31.82 16.41 35.35
C ILE A 1009 -32.87 15.52 35.99
N GLN A 1010 -34.08 16.05 36.20
CA GLN A 1010 -35.15 15.38 36.92
C GLN A 1010 -36.35 15.11 36.00
N ASN A 1011 -36.61 13.83 35.72
CA ASN A 1011 -37.83 13.31 35.13
C ASN A 1011 -38.41 14.14 33.96
N PRO A 1012 -37.67 14.34 32.85
CA PRO A 1012 -38.10 15.21 31.76
C PRO A 1012 -39.41 14.78 31.08
N THR A 1013 -39.70 13.47 31.09
CA THR A 1013 -40.85 12.84 30.44
C THR A 1013 -42.07 12.68 31.33
N LYS A 1014 -41.93 12.93 32.65
CA LYS A 1014 -43.00 12.85 33.67
C LYS A 1014 -43.63 11.47 33.86
N ASP A 1015 -43.02 10.41 33.33
CA ASP A 1015 -43.51 9.02 33.40
C ASP A 1015 -42.65 8.12 34.30
N LEU A 1016 -41.52 8.64 34.81
CA LEU A 1016 -40.66 7.98 35.80
C LEU A 1016 -41.01 8.50 37.19
N LEU A 1017 -41.92 7.81 37.85
CA LEU A 1017 -42.52 8.30 39.09
C LEU A 1017 -41.47 8.39 40.21
N TYR A 1018 -40.57 7.41 40.34
CA TYR A 1018 -39.65 7.33 41.49
C TYR A 1018 -38.43 8.26 41.35
N ASN A 1019 -38.12 8.71 40.13
CA ASN A 1019 -37.10 9.74 39.89
C ASN A 1019 -37.34 11.02 40.67
N ASP A 1020 -38.60 11.44 40.85
CA ASP A 1020 -38.90 12.65 41.65
C ASP A 1020 -38.53 12.44 43.11
N LEU A 1021 -38.71 11.24 43.67
CA LEU A 1021 -38.31 10.91 45.04
C LEU A 1021 -36.78 10.85 45.17
N GLU A 1022 -36.14 10.17 44.22
CA GLU A 1022 -34.68 10.01 44.12
C GLU A 1022 -33.96 11.36 44.12
N VAL A 1023 -34.32 12.24 43.18
CA VAL A 1023 -33.65 13.55 43.01
C VAL A 1023 -33.82 14.43 44.24
N ASN A 1024 -35.04 14.48 44.80
CA ASN A 1024 -35.28 15.31 45.98
C ASN A 1024 -34.45 14.85 47.18
N ILE A 1025 -34.37 13.53 47.43
CA ILE A 1025 -33.56 12.99 48.54
C ILE A 1025 -32.07 13.23 48.30
N ILE A 1026 -31.54 12.90 47.11
CA ILE A 1026 -30.12 13.09 46.77
C ILE A 1026 -29.72 14.57 46.95
N SER A 1027 -30.57 15.50 46.51
CA SER A 1027 -30.28 16.93 46.59
C SER A 1027 -30.08 17.43 48.02
N THR A 1028 -30.67 16.78 49.03
CA THR A 1028 -30.47 17.13 50.44
C THR A 1028 -29.12 16.72 51.01
N LEU A 1029 -28.40 15.81 50.33
CA LEU A 1029 -27.08 15.34 50.74
C LEU A 1029 -25.96 16.28 50.28
N PHE A 1030 -26.25 17.21 49.36
CA PHE A 1030 -25.29 18.17 48.82
C PHE A 1030 -25.45 19.57 49.43
N ASN A 1031 -24.35 20.33 49.44
CA ASN A 1031 -24.36 21.71 49.92
C ASN A 1031 -25.07 22.64 48.93
N GLN A 1032 -24.88 22.40 47.63
CA GLN A 1032 -25.48 23.17 46.56
C GLN A 1032 -25.98 22.21 45.47
N SER A 1033 -27.24 22.38 45.08
CA SER A 1033 -27.90 21.58 44.05
C SER A 1033 -28.59 22.49 43.03
N GLU A 1034 -28.31 22.26 41.76
CA GLU A 1034 -29.01 22.85 40.63
C GLU A 1034 -29.86 21.77 39.95
N ILE A 1035 -31.17 21.99 39.86
CA ILE A 1035 -32.13 20.99 39.38
C ILE A 1035 -32.89 21.56 38.19
N ILE A 1036 -32.81 20.87 37.05
CA ILE A 1036 -33.63 21.13 35.87
C ILE A 1036 -34.66 20.01 35.75
N ALA A 1037 -35.91 20.33 36.05
CA ALA A 1037 -36.99 19.35 36.16
C ALA A 1037 -38.02 19.44 35.03
N LYS A 1038 -38.54 18.27 34.63
CA LYS A 1038 -39.76 18.13 33.82
C LYS A 1038 -39.69 18.96 32.53
N ASP A 1039 -40.67 19.83 32.28
CA ASP A 1039 -40.76 20.64 31.04
C ASP A 1039 -39.58 21.60 30.85
N ASN A 1040 -38.87 21.97 31.92
CA ASN A 1040 -37.72 22.87 31.83
C ASN A 1040 -36.46 22.14 31.35
N ALA A 1041 -36.43 20.80 31.40
CA ALA A 1041 -35.30 19.99 30.94
C ALA A 1041 -35.30 19.86 29.41
N THR A 1042 -35.43 20.97 28.70
CA THR A 1042 -35.27 21.03 27.24
C THR A 1042 -33.80 20.91 26.86
N LYS A 1043 -33.53 20.45 25.64
CA LYS A 1043 -32.17 20.27 25.13
C LYS A 1043 -31.33 21.53 25.19
N ASP A 1044 -31.91 22.66 24.78
CA ASP A 1044 -31.21 23.96 24.81
C ASP A 1044 -30.82 24.35 26.25
N THR A 1045 -31.75 24.19 27.19
CA THR A 1045 -31.52 24.52 28.61
C THR A 1045 -30.43 23.62 29.19
N VAL A 1046 -30.54 22.31 28.99
CA VAL A 1046 -29.58 21.33 29.51
C VAL A 1046 -28.19 21.56 28.91
N THR A 1047 -28.09 21.73 27.59
CA THR A 1047 -26.80 21.91 26.90
C THR A 1047 -26.14 23.23 27.31
N THR A 1048 -26.90 24.30 27.48
CA THR A 1048 -26.39 25.60 27.94
C THR A 1048 -25.80 25.48 29.34
N HIS A 1049 -26.50 24.83 30.27
CA HIS A 1049 -25.97 24.64 31.63
C HIS A 1049 -24.79 23.70 31.64
N LEU A 1050 -24.81 22.56 30.92
CA LEU A 1050 -23.66 21.65 30.85
C LEU A 1050 -22.39 22.34 30.30
N LYS A 1051 -22.53 23.25 29.32
CA LYS A 1051 -21.39 24.02 28.77
C LYS A 1051 -20.86 25.10 29.72
N ALA A 1052 -21.70 25.61 30.62
CA ALA A 1052 -21.35 26.66 31.58
C ALA A 1052 -21.07 26.15 33.01
N SER A 1053 -21.39 24.89 33.28
CA SER A 1053 -21.42 24.33 34.62
C SER A 1053 -20.03 23.98 35.12
N GLU A 1054 -19.76 24.39 36.37
CA GLU A 1054 -18.57 24.05 37.14
C GLU A 1054 -18.90 23.02 38.24
N SER A 1055 -19.97 22.24 38.05
CA SER A 1055 -20.45 21.27 39.03
C SER A 1055 -19.49 20.09 39.19
N HIS A 1056 -19.46 19.53 40.39
CA HIS A 1056 -18.60 18.41 40.75
C HIS A 1056 -19.28 17.06 40.46
N CYS A 1057 -20.60 17.03 40.50
CA CYS A 1057 -21.40 15.83 40.27
C CYS A 1057 -22.55 16.13 39.31
N TYR A 1058 -22.72 15.29 38.28
CA TYR A 1058 -23.84 15.36 37.35
C TYR A 1058 -24.69 14.11 37.48
N HIS A 1059 -25.98 14.27 37.77
CA HIS A 1059 -26.91 13.16 37.92
C HIS A 1059 -28.05 13.28 36.91
N PHE A 1060 -28.13 12.29 36.02
CA PHE A 1060 -29.16 12.23 34.98
C PHE A 1060 -30.21 11.20 35.40
N SER A 1061 -31.36 11.69 35.88
CA SER A 1061 -32.51 10.87 36.28
C SER A 1061 -33.58 10.97 35.20
N CYS A 1062 -33.37 10.26 34.09
CA CYS A 1062 -34.20 10.29 32.89
C CYS A 1062 -34.16 8.96 32.12
N HIS A 1063 -34.92 8.84 31.02
CA HIS A 1063 -34.75 7.70 30.12
C HIS A 1063 -33.44 7.83 29.34
N GLY A 1064 -32.79 6.70 29.12
CA GLY A 1064 -31.63 6.56 28.24
C GLY A 1064 -31.85 5.39 27.30
N GLY A 1065 -31.11 5.36 26.22
CA GLY A 1065 -31.11 4.22 25.30
C GLY A 1065 -29.83 4.15 24.49
N PHE A 1066 -29.43 2.92 24.19
CA PHE A 1066 -28.32 2.64 23.29
C PHE A 1066 -28.85 2.30 21.90
N ASN A 1067 -28.36 2.99 20.88
CA ASN A 1067 -28.71 2.71 19.50
C ASN A 1067 -27.66 1.79 18.88
N GLN A 1068 -28.00 0.51 18.71
CA GLN A 1068 -27.08 -0.50 18.16
C GLN A 1068 -26.69 -0.25 16.69
N ASP A 1069 -27.57 0.41 15.94
CA ASP A 1069 -27.33 0.69 14.53
C ASP A 1069 -26.46 1.94 14.36
N ASN A 1070 -26.61 2.91 15.27
CA ASN A 1070 -25.83 4.14 15.29
C ASN A 1070 -25.44 4.52 16.72
N PRO A 1071 -24.31 3.99 17.25
CA PRO A 1071 -23.89 4.22 18.63
C PRO A 1071 -23.81 5.70 19.03
N LEU A 1072 -23.45 6.61 18.11
CA LEU A 1072 -23.38 8.06 18.39
C LEU A 1072 -24.76 8.72 18.58
N GLU A 1073 -25.84 8.10 18.10
CA GLU A 1073 -27.22 8.53 18.36
C GLU A 1073 -27.79 7.95 19.65
N SER A 1074 -27.03 7.12 20.38
CA SER A 1074 -27.37 6.76 21.75
C SER A 1074 -27.53 8.04 22.58
N ALA A 1075 -28.57 8.12 23.40
CA ALA A 1075 -28.98 9.40 23.93
C ALA A 1075 -29.69 9.31 25.28
N LEU A 1076 -29.69 10.44 25.98
CA LEU A 1076 -30.57 10.72 27.10
C LEU A 1076 -31.80 11.46 26.57
N LEU A 1077 -32.99 10.99 26.96
CA LEU A 1077 -34.26 11.58 26.56
C LEU A 1077 -34.60 12.75 27.48
N LEU A 1078 -34.78 13.91 26.87
CA LEU A 1078 -35.10 15.18 27.51
C LEU A 1078 -36.58 15.55 27.30
N ALA A 1079 -36.97 16.74 27.78
CA ALA A 1079 -38.31 17.25 27.60
C ALA A 1079 -38.65 17.37 26.11
N ASN A 1080 -39.95 17.36 25.76
CA ASN A 1080 -40.42 17.45 24.37
C ASN A 1080 -39.92 16.34 23.43
N LYS A 1081 -39.44 15.21 23.99
CA LYS A 1081 -38.80 14.10 23.26
C LYS A 1081 -37.51 14.48 22.55
N GLU A 1082 -36.85 15.56 22.99
CA GLU A 1082 -35.55 15.93 22.49
C GLU A 1082 -34.48 14.97 23.02
N LEU A 1083 -33.41 14.75 22.24
CA LEU A 1083 -32.33 13.84 22.58
C LEU A 1083 -31.05 14.62 22.83
N LEU A 1084 -30.41 14.38 23.98
CA LEU A 1084 -28.99 14.70 24.19
C LEU A 1084 -28.17 13.48 23.76
N THR A 1085 -27.61 13.54 22.57
CA THR A 1085 -26.94 12.42 21.91
C THR A 1085 -25.49 12.25 22.38
N LEU A 1086 -24.93 11.06 22.23
CA LEU A 1086 -23.52 10.78 22.50
C LEU A 1086 -22.61 11.69 21.66
N GLY A 1087 -22.94 11.91 20.39
CA GLY A 1087 -22.22 12.86 19.53
C GLY A 1087 -22.12 14.28 20.14
N GLU A 1088 -23.20 14.76 20.75
CA GLU A 1088 -23.23 16.07 21.42
C GLU A 1088 -22.49 16.06 22.77
N ILE A 1089 -22.52 14.94 23.48
CA ILE A 1089 -21.76 14.77 24.74
C ILE A 1089 -20.25 14.86 24.49
N PHE A 1090 -19.76 14.38 23.33
CA PHE A 1090 -18.35 14.56 22.95
C PHE A 1090 -17.95 16.04 22.80
N GLU A 1091 -18.89 16.97 22.58
CA GLU A 1091 -18.59 18.40 22.50
C GLU A 1091 -18.44 19.07 23.89
N LEU A 1092 -18.77 18.36 24.97
CA LEU A 1092 -18.77 18.91 26.33
C LEU A 1092 -17.35 18.99 26.93
N ASN A 1093 -17.23 19.88 27.91
CA ASN A 1093 -16.00 20.10 28.65
C ASN A 1093 -16.27 20.21 30.16
N LEU A 1094 -16.28 19.07 30.84
CA LEU A 1094 -16.64 18.91 32.25
C LEU A 1094 -15.39 18.82 33.15
N LYS A 1095 -14.47 19.78 33.04
CA LYS A 1095 -13.14 19.69 33.71
C LYS A 1095 -13.19 19.61 35.24
N LYS A 1096 -14.26 20.10 35.87
CA LYS A 1096 -14.46 20.03 37.32
C LYS A 1096 -15.35 18.86 37.77
N SER A 1097 -15.89 18.09 36.82
CA SER A 1097 -16.67 16.90 37.15
C SER A 1097 -15.76 15.86 37.81
N ARG A 1098 -16.18 15.38 38.98
CA ARG A 1098 -15.62 14.20 39.63
C ARG A 1098 -16.45 12.95 39.31
N LEU A 1099 -17.75 13.11 39.11
CA LEU A 1099 -18.68 11.99 38.93
C LEU A 1099 -19.84 12.36 38.00
N VAL A 1100 -20.12 11.46 37.05
CA VAL A 1100 -21.37 11.45 36.30
C VAL A 1100 -22.15 10.18 36.68
N VAL A 1101 -23.42 10.32 37.05
CA VAL A 1101 -24.32 9.19 37.34
C VAL A 1101 -25.46 9.20 36.34
N LEU A 1102 -25.56 8.14 35.55
CA LEU A 1102 -26.62 7.90 34.59
C LEU A 1102 -27.65 6.96 35.23
N SER A 1103 -28.60 7.55 35.96
CA SER A 1103 -29.79 6.86 36.49
C SER A 1103 -30.82 6.69 35.37
N ALA A 1104 -30.38 5.98 34.33
CA ALA A 1104 -31.03 5.87 33.04
C ALA A 1104 -30.71 4.51 32.41
N CYS A 1105 -31.68 3.98 31.65
CA CYS A 1105 -31.63 2.65 31.04
C CYS A 1105 -30.53 2.51 29.98
N GLU A 1106 -29.88 1.34 29.91
CA GLU A 1106 -28.95 0.93 28.84
C GLU A 1106 -27.78 1.90 28.58
N THR A 1107 -27.46 2.72 29.58
CA THR A 1107 -26.46 3.79 29.45
C THR A 1107 -25.03 3.30 29.54
N GLY A 1108 -24.80 2.06 29.98
CA GLY A 1108 -23.50 1.40 30.04
C GLY A 1108 -23.21 0.48 28.85
N LEU A 1109 -24.13 0.38 27.88
CA LEU A 1109 -23.90 -0.40 26.66
C LEU A 1109 -22.87 0.31 25.76
N ILE A 1110 -22.13 -0.51 25.03
CA ILE A 1110 -21.15 -0.08 24.02
C ILE A 1110 -21.46 -0.72 22.67
N ASP A 1111 -20.81 -0.25 21.60
CA ASP A 1111 -20.98 -0.80 20.26
C ASP A 1111 -20.55 -2.27 20.17
N LEU A 1112 -21.53 -3.17 20.16
CA LEU A 1112 -21.34 -4.62 20.04
C LEU A 1112 -21.01 -5.07 18.61
N ASN A 1113 -21.24 -4.20 17.63
CA ASN A 1113 -20.91 -4.45 16.23
C ASN A 1113 -19.48 -3.96 15.90
N SER A 1114 -18.82 -3.27 16.83
CA SER A 1114 -17.44 -2.82 16.68
C SER A 1114 -16.48 -4.00 16.60
N ILE A 1115 -15.79 -4.08 15.47
CA ILE A 1115 -14.80 -5.11 15.16
C ILE A 1115 -13.40 -4.80 15.76
N SER A 1116 -13.21 -3.65 16.39
CA SER A 1116 -11.92 -3.18 16.95
C SER A 1116 -11.90 -2.95 18.48
N ASP A 1117 -12.89 -3.45 19.22
CA ASP A 1117 -13.06 -3.25 20.68
C ASP A 1117 -13.03 -1.76 21.07
N GLU A 1118 -13.73 -0.95 20.29
CA GLU A 1118 -13.84 0.47 20.55
C GLU A 1118 -14.88 0.71 21.65
N TYR A 1119 -14.44 1.31 22.75
CA TYR A 1119 -15.29 1.62 23.89
C TYR A 1119 -16.12 2.88 23.60
N ILE A 1120 -17.11 2.76 22.72
CA ILE A 1120 -18.01 3.84 22.30
C ILE A 1120 -19.39 3.62 22.92
N GLY A 1121 -19.76 4.49 23.85
CA GLY A 1121 -21.07 4.55 24.50
C GLY A 1121 -21.21 5.84 25.33
N LEU A 1122 -22.35 6.04 25.98
CA LEU A 1122 -22.53 7.21 26.87
C LEU A 1122 -21.42 7.35 27.95
N PRO A 1123 -20.88 6.28 28.57
CA PRO A 1123 -19.83 6.43 29.57
C PRO A 1123 -18.54 6.98 28.98
N SER A 1124 -18.15 6.53 27.79
CA SER A 1124 -16.96 7.00 27.11
C SER A 1124 -17.05 8.48 26.72
N GLY A 1125 -18.24 8.94 26.30
CA GLY A 1125 -18.51 10.35 26.02
C GLY A 1125 -18.27 11.24 27.24
N PHE A 1126 -18.75 10.83 28.42
CA PHE A 1126 -18.54 11.60 29.65
C PHE A 1126 -17.11 11.51 30.19
N LEU A 1127 -16.41 10.37 30.02
CA LEU A 1127 -14.98 10.25 30.29
C LEU A 1127 -14.16 11.20 29.38
N PHE A 1128 -14.54 11.29 28.11
CA PHE A 1128 -13.94 12.25 27.15
C PHE A 1128 -14.24 13.70 27.52
N ALA A 1129 -15.48 13.99 27.94
CA ALA A 1129 -15.92 15.33 28.33
C ALA A 1129 -15.13 15.86 29.53
N GLY A 1130 -14.69 14.99 30.46
CA GLY A 1130 -13.77 15.37 31.52
C GLY A 1130 -13.95 14.59 32.82
N SER A 1131 -15.07 13.89 33.01
CA SER A 1131 -15.33 13.16 34.25
C SER A 1131 -14.35 12.00 34.42
N PRO A 1132 -13.73 11.82 35.60
CA PRO A 1132 -12.85 10.68 35.86
C PRO A 1132 -13.62 9.40 36.18
N SER A 1133 -14.89 9.49 36.60
CA SER A 1133 -15.74 8.35 36.94
C SER A 1133 -17.16 8.54 36.38
N VAL A 1134 -17.74 7.44 35.88
CA VAL A 1134 -19.11 7.38 35.36
C VAL A 1134 -19.81 6.13 35.90
N VAL A 1135 -20.98 6.31 36.51
CA VAL A 1135 -21.87 5.21 36.90
C VAL A 1135 -22.97 5.08 35.85
N SER A 1136 -23.15 3.89 35.29
CA SER A 1136 -24.07 3.64 34.17
C SER A 1136 -24.69 2.24 34.23
N SER A 1137 -25.80 2.01 33.52
CA SER A 1137 -26.57 0.76 33.58
C SER A 1137 -26.44 -0.11 32.32
N LEU A 1138 -26.20 -1.41 32.50
CA LEU A 1138 -25.99 -2.37 31.41
C LEU A 1138 -27.28 -2.83 30.70
N TRP A 1139 -28.45 -2.57 31.27
CA TRP A 1139 -29.75 -2.95 30.69
C TRP A 1139 -30.86 -1.98 31.10
N THR A 1140 -32.07 -2.17 30.59
CA THR A 1140 -33.25 -1.43 31.05
C THR A 1140 -33.55 -1.78 32.50
N VAL A 1141 -33.35 -0.83 33.41
CA VAL A 1141 -33.52 -1.01 34.85
C VAL A 1141 -34.94 -0.72 35.32
N SER A 1142 -35.31 -1.22 36.50
CA SER A 1142 -36.57 -0.85 37.15
C SER A 1142 -36.43 0.54 37.78
N ASP A 1143 -37.39 1.44 37.51
CA ASP A 1143 -37.51 2.78 38.12
C ASP A 1143 -37.38 2.69 39.65
N LEU A 1144 -38.25 1.89 40.30
CA LEU A 1144 -38.25 1.70 41.75
C LEU A 1144 -36.89 1.26 42.33
N SER A 1145 -36.31 0.14 41.88
CA SER A 1145 -35.07 -0.37 42.48
C SER A 1145 -33.89 0.56 42.23
N THR A 1146 -33.88 1.23 41.07
CA THR A 1146 -32.85 2.21 40.71
C THR A 1146 -32.87 3.40 41.66
N SER A 1147 -34.03 3.97 41.95
CA SER A 1147 -34.13 5.09 42.87
C SER A 1147 -33.63 4.76 44.27
N PHE A 1148 -33.96 3.58 44.81
CA PHE A 1148 -33.43 3.17 46.11
C PHE A 1148 -31.91 2.94 46.06
N LEU A 1149 -31.39 2.34 44.98
CA LEU A 1149 -29.96 2.15 44.79
C LEU A 1149 -29.22 3.49 44.77
N MET A 1150 -29.69 4.47 43.99
CA MET A 1150 -29.03 5.78 43.84
C MET A 1150 -29.08 6.60 45.12
N MET A 1151 -30.21 6.62 45.83
CA MET A 1151 -30.31 7.27 47.14
C MET A 1151 -29.30 6.67 48.12
N LYS A 1152 -29.22 5.33 48.20
CA LYS A 1152 -28.27 4.66 49.10
C LYS A 1152 -26.83 4.87 48.69
N PHE A 1153 -26.55 4.86 47.39
CA PHE A 1153 -25.23 5.13 46.82
C PHE A 1153 -24.70 6.51 47.25
N TYR A 1154 -25.51 7.57 47.12
CA TYR A 1154 -25.09 8.90 47.54
C TYR A 1154 -25.01 9.06 49.06
N GLU A 1155 -25.91 8.43 49.82
CA GLU A 1155 -25.84 8.40 51.30
C GLU A 1155 -24.49 7.85 51.77
N ILE A 1156 -24.05 6.74 51.16
CA ILE A 1156 -22.79 6.08 51.46
C ILE A 1156 -21.60 6.92 50.96
N LEU A 1157 -21.64 7.39 49.70
CA LEU A 1157 -20.54 8.13 49.08
C LEU A 1157 -20.23 9.48 49.76
N LEU A 1158 -21.26 10.15 50.29
CA LEU A 1158 -21.14 11.47 50.92
C LEU A 1158 -21.01 11.41 52.45
N ASP A 1159 -20.95 10.22 53.05
CA ASP A 1159 -20.74 10.06 54.48
C ASP A 1159 -19.35 10.61 54.87
N LYS A 1160 -19.34 11.74 55.59
CA LYS A 1160 -18.11 12.43 56.03
C LYS A 1160 -17.28 11.60 57.01
N THR A 1161 -17.85 10.54 57.59
CA THR A 1161 -17.13 9.62 58.48
C THR A 1161 -16.34 8.54 57.72
N GLN A 1162 -16.61 8.36 56.42
CA GLN A 1162 -15.99 7.34 55.59
C GLN A 1162 -15.43 7.95 54.29
N GLN A 1163 -14.10 7.91 54.11
CA GLN A 1163 -13.49 8.34 52.85
C GLN A 1163 -13.39 7.14 51.89
N ILE A 1164 -14.47 6.89 51.14
CA ILE A 1164 -14.58 5.74 50.23
C ILE A 1164 -14.61 6.18 48.75
N SER A 1165 -14.27 5.26 47.85
CA SER A 1165 -14.30 5.49 46.41
C SER A 1165 -15.67 5.20 45.80
N VAL A 1166 -15.91 5.70 44.58
CA VAL A 1166 -17.17 5.49 43.85
C VAL A 1166 -17.50 4.00 43.68
N PRO A 1167 -16.57 3.12 43.25
CA PRO A 1167 -16.86 1.69 43.13
C PRO A 1167 -17.23 1.03 44.46
N VAL A 1168 -16.57 1.42 45.57
CA VAL A 1168 -16.88 0.89 46.91
C VAL A 1168 -18.27 1.31 47.37
N ALA A 1169 -18.64 2.58 47.16
CA ALA A 1169 -19.97 3.07 47.50
C ALA A 1169 -21.07 2.36 46.69
N LEU A 1170 -20.82 2.12 45.39
CA LEU A 1170 -21.75 1.40 44.52
C LEU A 1170 -21.93 -0.05 44.98
N LYS A 1171 -20.83 -0.77 45.24
CA LYS A 1171 -20.85 -2.13 45.78
C LYS A 1171 -21.67 -2.23 47.07
N GLN A 1172 -21.44 -1.32 48.03
CA GLN A 1172 -22.17 -1.35 49.30
C GLN A 1172 -23.66 -1.08 49.12
N ALA A 1173 -24.03 -0.15 48.21
CA ALA A 1173 -25.41 0.11 47.87
C ALA A 1173 -26.08 -1.09 47.18
N GLN A 1174 -25.37 -1.78 46.27
CA GLN A 1174 -25.83 -3.00 45.61
C GLN A 1174 -26.03 -4.14 46.61
N TYR A 1175 -25.07 -4.37 47.51
CA TYR A 1175 -25.17 -5.37 48.56
C TYR A 1175 -26.35 -5.09 49.51
N TRP A 1176 -26.54 -3.82 49.88
CA TRP A 1176 -27.68 -3.40 50.69
C TRP A 1176 -29.01 -3.70 49.98
N LEU A 1177 -29.14 -3.33 48.69
CA LEU A 1177 -30.37 -3.54 47.94
C LEU A 1177 -30.69 -5.02 47.74
N GLN A 1178 -29.67 -5.82 47.39
CA GLN A 1178 -29.79 -7.28 47.24
C GLN A 1178 -30.30 -7.96 48.50
N ASN A 1179 -29.86 -7.48 49.68
CA ASN A 1179 -30.20 -8.07 50.96
C ASN A 1179 -31.38 -7.39 51.66
N LEU A 1180 -31.99 -6.38 51.04
CA LEU A 1180 -33.08 -5.60 51.64
C LEU A 1180 -34.32 -6.47 51.85
N THR A 1181 -34.62 -6.75 53.12
CA THR A 1181 -35.82 -7.50 53.51
C THR A 1181 -37.08 -6.63 53.37
N VAL A 1182 -38.24 -7.26 53.27
CA VAL A 1182 -39.54 -6.55 53.26
C VAL A 1182 -39.70 -5.64 54.47
N GLN A 1183 -39.28 -6.07 55.66
CA GLN A 1183 -39.37 -5.24 56.87
C GLN A 1183 -38.46 -4.02 56.80
N GLU A 1184 -37.21 -4.18 56.33
CA GLU A 1184 -36.27 -3.07 56.15
C GLU A 1184 -36.72 -2.13 55.04
N TYR A 1185 -37.28 -2.65 53.95
CA TYR A 1185 -37.87 -1.87 52.88
C TYR A 1185 -39.02 -0.98 53.38
N LEU A 1186 -39.92 -1.51 54.22
CA LEU A 1186 -40.97 -0.72 54.85
C LEU A 1186 -40.40 0.37 55.79
N ASN A 1187 -39.34 0.06 56.53
CA ASN A 1187 -38.65 1.05 57.36
C ASN A 1187 -38.01 2.17 56.53
N GLN A 1188 -37.44 1.82 55.37
CA GLN A 1188 -36.88 2.79 54.43
C GLN A 1188 -37.98 3.68 53.84
N LEU A 1189 -39.12 3.11 53.44
CA LEU A 1189 -40.27 3.88 52.97
C LEU A 1189 -40.77 4.87 54.02
N ASN A 1190 -40.86 4.45 55.29
CA ASN A 1190 -41.21 5.34 56.40
C ASN A 1190 -40.18 6.48 56.55
N SER A 1191 -38.89 6.17 56.41
CA SER A 1191 -37.81 7.18 56.48
C SER A 1191 -37.92 8.19 55.34
N CYS A 1192 -38.17 7.71 54.11
CA CYS A 1192 -38.46 8.58 52.97
C CYS A 1192 -39.69 9.46 53.22
N GLN A 1193 -40.74 8.92 53.85
CA GLN A 1193 -41.95 9.66 54.19
C GLN A 1193 -41.65 10.84 55.13
N GLU A 1194 -40.83 10.64 56.15
CA GLU A 1194 -40.42 11.71 57.06
C GLU A 1194 -39.54 12.76 56.37
N ILE A 1195 -38.64 12.34 55.49
CA ILE A 1195 -37.83 13.26 54.69
C ILE A 1195 -38.73 14.11 53.77
N VAL A 1196 -39.69 13.51 53.07
CA VAL A 1196 -40.64 14.23 52.21
C VAL A 1196 -41.48 15.23 53.03
N LYS A 1197 -41.91 14.88 54.23
CA LYS A 1197 -42.58 15.81 55.17
C LYS A 1197 -41.70 17.01 55.53
N LEU A 1198 -40.41 16.79 55.80
CA LEU A 1198 -39.47 17.89 56.08
C LEU A 1198 -39.25 18.81 54.87
N MET A 1199 -39.39 18.28 53.65
CA MET A 1199 -39.27 19.06 52.42
C MET A 1199 -40.55 19.78 51.99
N GLN A 1200 -41.66 19.64 52.73
CA GLN A 1200 -42.96 20.21 52.34
C GLN A 1200 -42.91 21.70 51.97
N GLN A 1201 -42.05 22.49 52.63
CA GLN A 1201 -41.91 23.93 52.35
C GLN A 1201 -41.14 24.25 51.06
N LYS A 1202 -40.39 23.29 50.51
CA LYS A 1202 -39.59 23.43 49.28
C LYS A 1202 -40.27 22.82 48.05
N LEU A 1203 -41.32 22.02 48.25
CA LEU A 1203 -42.06 21.33 47.20
C LEU A 1203 -43.36 22.08 46.88
N THR A 1204 -43.86 21.96 45.65
CA THR A 1204 -45.24 22.38 45.36
C THR A 1204 -46.23 21.44 46.05
N THR A 1205 -47.47 21.91 46.29
CA THR A 1205 -48.53 21.08 46.91
C THR A 1205 -48.79 19.79 46.14
N GLU A 1206 -48.70 19.84 44.81
CA GLU A 1206 -48.91 18.70 43.93
C GLU A 1206 -47.76 17.70 44.00
N GLU A 1207 -46.50 18.17 44.03
CA GLU A 1207 -45.32 17.32 44.19
C GLU A 1207 -45.27 16.64 45.57
N PHE A 1208 -45.55 17.39 46.63
CA PHE A 1208 -45.62 16.84 47.98
C PHE A 1208 -46.67 15.72 48.07
N LYS A 1209 -47.86 15.95 47.52
CA LYS A 1209 -48.92 14.95 47.49
C LYS A 1209 -48.53 13.73 46.65
N GLY A 1210 -47.98 13.95 45.45
CA GLY A 1210 -47.54 12.86 44.56
C GLY A 1210 -46.51 11.94 45.23
N LEU A 1211 -45.49 12.51 45.88
CA LEU A 1211 -44.47 11.74 46.60
C LEU A 1211 -45.05 10.95 47.77
N MET A 1212 -45.99 11.54 48.53
CA MET A 1212 -46.66 10.85 49.63
C MET A 1212 -47.55 9.69 49.15
N ASP A 1213 -48.38 9.93 48.13
CA ASP A 1213 -49.26 8.93 47.53
C ASP A 1213 -48.45 7.74 46.99
N MET A 1214 -47.28 8.00 46.40
CA MET A 1214 -46.35 6.96 45.92
C MET A 1214 -45.80 6.07 47.03
N ILE A 1215 -45.35 6.66 48.14
CA ILE A 1215 -44.82 5.92 49.29
C ILE A 1215 -45.93 5.05 49.89
N GLU A 1216 -47.13 5.60 50.06
CA GLU A 1216 -48.30 4.89 50.59
C GLU A 1216 -48.75 3.74 49.67
N ASP A 1217 -48.74 3.93 48.35
CA ASP A 1217 -49.03 2.88 47.37
C ASP A 1217 -48.04 1.71 47.46
N GLN A 1218 -46.75 1.97 47.65
CA GLN A 1218 -45.77 0.90 47.85
C GLN A 1218 -45.98 0.15 49.16
N GLN A 1219 -46.23 0.86 50.26
CA GLN A 1219 -46.58 0.23 51.54
C GLN A 1219 -47.83 -0.65 51.41
N TYR A 1220 -48.83 -0.19 50.65
CA TYR A 1220 -50.04 -0.94 50.36
C TYR A 1220 -49.76 -2.18 49.50
N LYS A 1221 -49.00 -2.06 48.41
CA LYS A 1221 -48.62 -3.18 47.52
C LYS A 1221 -47.91 -4.30 48.26
N VAL A 1222 -46.99 -3.96 49.17
CA VAL A 1222 -46.29 -4.95 50.02
C VAL A 1222 -47.28 -5.68 50.93
N LYS A 1223 -48.19 -4.94 51.59
CA LYS A 1223 -49.22 -5.52 52.47
C LYS A 1223 -50.17 -6.44 51.70
N VAL A 1224 -50.61 -6.05 50.49
CA VAL A 1224 -51.54 -6.84 49.67
C VAL A 1224 -50.90 -8.11 49.12
N LYS A 1225 -49.64 -8.05 48.71
CA LYS A 1225 -48.92 -9.23 48.19
C LYS A 1225 -48.60 -10.27 49.27
N GLY A 1226 -48.68 -9.90 50.56
CA GLY A 1226 -48.51 -10.84 51.66
C GLY A 1226 -47.11 -11.43 51.77
N PHE A 1227 -46.07 -10.67 51.38
CA PHE A 1227 -44.70 -11.15 51.50
C PHE A 1227 -44.29 -11.35 52.97
N GLU A 1228 -43.49 -12.38 53.24
CA GLU A 1228 -42.91 -12.59 54.56
C GLU A 1228 -41.95 -11.45 54.94
N PRO A 1229 -41.85 -11.05 56.22
CA PRO A 1229 -41.01 -9.94 56.65
C PRO A 1229 -39.52 -10.06 56.26
N ASN A 1230 -39.00 -11.29 56.20
CA ASN A 1230 -37.60 -11.58 55.87
C ASN A 1230 -37.38 -11.86 54.37
N TYR A 1231 -38.42 -11.80 53.54
CA TYR A 1231 -38.28 -12.00 52.10
C TYR A 1231 -37.45 -10.87 51.49
N LYS A 1232 -36.49 -11.21 50.63
CA LYS A 1232 -35.62 -10.24 49.95
C LYS A 1232 -36.27 -9.82 48.63
N LEU A 1233 -36.79 -8.59 48.57
CA LEU A 1233 -37.57 -8.10 47.42
C LEU A 1233 -36.75 -8.00 46.13
N PHE A 1234 -35.47 -7.67 46.27
CA PHE A 1234 -34.57 -7.33 45.17
C PHE A 1234 -33.40 -8.32 45.04
N GLU A 1235 -33.55 -9.56 45.50
CA GLU A 1235 -32.49 -10.58 45.47
C GLU A 1235 -31.99 -10.87 44.05
N ASN A 1236 -32.91 -10.90 43.06
CA ASN A 1236 -32.55 -11.15 41.66
C ASN A 1236 -31.57 -10.07 41.14
N PRO A 1237 -30.43 -10.46 40.52
CA PRO A 1237 -29.42 -9.54 39.97
C PRO A 1237 -29.95 -8.45 39.06
N PHE A 1238 -31.09 -8.67 38.39
CA PHE A 1238 -31.76 -7.68 37.54
C PHE A 1238 -31.91 -6.31 38.21
N TYR A 1239 -32.17 -6.28 39.53
CA TYR A 1239 -32.48 -5.05 40.26
C TYR A 1239 -31.26 -4.23 40.69
N TRP A 1240 -30.07 -4.84 40.79
CA TRP A 1240 -28.89 -4.21 41.39
C TRP A 1240 -27.60 -4.37 40.56
N ALA A 1241 -27.43 -5.48 39.84
CA ALA A 1241 -26.19 -5.79 39.10
C ALA A 1241 -26.04 -5.00 37.79
N ALA A 1242 -27.06 -4.23 37.40
CA ALA A 1242 -27.04 -3.45 36.16
C ALA A 1242 -25.98 -2.36 36.19
N PHE A 1243 -25.70 -1.80 37.36
CA PHE A 1243 -24.87 -0.61 37.48
C PHE A 1243 -23.39 -0.96 37.59
N THR A 1244 -22.58 -0.30 36.78
CA THR A 1244 -21.12 -0.38 36.82
C THR A 1244 -20.53 1.01 37.01
N ALA A 1245 -19.38 1.08 37.70
CA ALA A 1245 -18.58 2.29 37.84
C ALA A 1245 -17.36 2.18 36.93
N ALA A 1246 -17.38 2.92 35.81
CA ALA A 1246 -16.28 3.03 34.87
C ALA A 1246 -15.39 4.24 35.22
N GLY A 1247 -14.07 4.09 35.20
CA GLY A 1247 -13.13 5.17 35.52
C GLY A 1247 -12.43 4.95 36.87
N ILE A 1248 -12.21 6.01 37.66
CA ILE A 1248 -11.50 5.96 38.97
C ILE A 1248 -12.39 5.50 40.12
#